data_AF-A0A8H5TBE7-F1
#
_entry.id   AF-A0A8H5TBE7-F1
#
_cell.length_a   1.000
_cell.length_b   1.000
_cell.length_c   1.000
_cell.angle_alpha   90.00
_cell.angle_beta   90.00
_cell.angle_gamma   90.00
#
_symmetry.space_group_name_H-M   'P 1'
#
loop_
_entity.id
_entity.type
_entity.pdbx_description
1 polymer ?
#
loop_
_entity_poly.entity_id
_entity_poly.type
_entity_poly.pdbx_seq_one_letter_code
_entity_poly.pdbx_strand_id
1 'polypeptide(L)'
;MYEDSWYTLMPELGTSKKSHSSSNTQTHGHRRKESLLQQPNEPGLINEPVEPLPNVYEDIEDTDTPPEPTLLRRANSYSDFYRVVKEQLSKDVLSQPKKSDKKTRAWEALLLPDSSYEVDTHETISFESYDEQLLNTSQQEYLLYRDQLTLTERHLDGLIEDANATLKLLTSLSNSFGSVEAQTSTFQSQCEELLQEQRRLETLADEVGTDLHYYAYLDNATRRLNAPGASRLVDDVSFGEMIENIDACIVFMESHAMYRDRDTYLARYTALLTKALHLLEHGYKIMLERVSPDIGRQILATKSESARHALAYGRFQEMMMDSYGLIPNIHQVVRRAYDSYGQKNESCTHFETYANTANNIFHTHLTTRDRDLKVLTQSDITEFQKEVKNLSAETASRNFIKQCFERMYNEESLLMKLFDVDPVWTQAADSVFQAIKPISTTIAHPGNLTPLVTTLQAVLQTAPLEITCNVVGLLANEYFGSELDDMESPYFIKCKQYTSQLLAHHLWPLTDTVFEAEVSKTITKASIQDASLKIGPVVGGVASSNAHPLVKQAIKLLGMYDNCMPKERSSKNSSVVFNIVRETIQVLQRAEARIQSLKAGTDPDLFMVKNLLIIKNELVSLEIGDIRNHGASMQHFVHIWDTLSPQNWVGFFSNIIGGGLWSRGTPSVTAKTLTVEDMNEQLDELLRQSIYNFTHRWGALMNDSQNRKPGVKPIAKVEAELESLLTVAFSNQPEVIGKLKEAIGQHAQALNDVKDEKQGMDALELESTKQSPAVETAKDLFSGAVGGIAQVLIGQPFDIVKVRLQTTTQYSSAINAATTIYKNEGALAFYKGTLTPLIGIGACVSVQFGAFNAAKRWFQTRNNGADLSYSQYAASGAFAGVANSVLSGPIEHIRIRLQSQPHGAGRLYSGPGDCIRKLGAHNGILSGIYRGQVVTIWREAFAYGAWFTAFEYMMNSDAARNKVNRKDIPAYKIALYGGLAGEVLWLSSYPFDVIKSKMQTDGFGANQRYSTMRDCVSKTWRAEGAGGFFKGIGPTLARAMPVSAGTFIVVEMTMRALNK
;
A
#
# COMPACT_ATOMS: atom_id res chain seq x y z
N MET A 1 13.17 -34.37 66.16
CA MET A 1 13.75 -33.40 67.10
C MET A 1 13.09 -32.08 66.75
N TYR A 2 12.09 -31.69 67.54
CA TYR A 2 12.27 -30.92 68.79
C TYR A 2 12.72 -29.50 68.41
N GLU A 3 11.80 -28.53 68.28
CA GLU A 3 11.10 -27.77 69.36
C GLU A 3 11.95 -26.57 69.84
N ASP A 4 11.41 -25.39 70.16
CA ASP A 4 10.10 -24.81 69.80
C ASP A 4 10.08 -23.29 70.10
N SER A 5 9.10 -22.54 69.54
CA SER A 5 8.52 -21.25 70.04
C SER A 5 7.61 -20.64 68.94
N TRP A 6 6.29 -20.87 68.85
CA TRP A 6 5.13 -20.64 69.75
C TRP A 6 4.55 -19.22 69.78
N TYR A 7 3.21 -19.18 69.87
CA TYR A 7 2.28 -18.02 69.75
C TYR A 7 2.25 -17.37 68.33
N THR A 8 1.13 -17.28 67.60
CA THR A 8 -0.26 -17.76 67.85
C THR A 8 -1.03 -18.04 66.54
N LEU A 9 -1.33 -19.33 66.29
CA LEU A 9 -2.65 -19.90 65.99
C LEU A 9 -3.57 -19.35 64.84
N MET A 10 -3.66 -20.11 63.74
CA MET A 10 -4.93 -20.48 63.04
C MET A 10 -5.80 -21.40 63.95
N PRO A 11 -7.13 -21.69 63.75
CA PRO A 11 -7.86 -21.98 62.49
C PRO A 11 -9.25 -21.29 62.37
N GLU A 12 -10.07 -21.36 61.31
CA GLU A 12 -10.35 -22.31 60.21
C GLU A 12 -11.40 -23.43 60.50
N LEU A 13 -12.33 -23.62 59.54
CA LEU A 13 -13.23 -24.77 59.21
C LEU A 13 -14.71 -24.35 59.06
N GLY A 14 -15.44 -24.66 57.97
CA GLY A 14 -15.09 -25.31 56.69
C GLY A 14 -16.25 -25.12 55.67
N THR A 15 -16.42 -25.85 54.55
CA THR A 15 -15.76 -27.05 54.00
C THR A 15 -15.88 -27.14 52.44
N SER A 16 -15.00 -27.93 51.78
CA SER A 16 -15.09 -28.59 50.43
C SER A 16 -15.88 -27.94 49.25
N LYS A 17 -15.27 -27.57 48.11
CA LYS A 17 -14.89 -28.42 46.93
C LYS A 17 -16.02 -29.35 46.41
N LYS A 18 -16.42 -29.42 45.12
CA LYS A 18 -15.60 -29.59 43.87
C LYS A 18 -16.42 -29.35 42.55
N SER A 19 -15.69 -29.09 41.44
CA SER A 19 -16.00 -29.20 39.97
C SER A 19 -17.21 -30.04 39.48
N HIS A 20 -17.96 -29.73 38.40
CA HIS A 20 -17.52 -29.64 36.97
C HIS A 20 -18.61 -29.12 35.96
N SER A 21 -18.16 -28.73 34.75
CA SER A 21 -18.73 -28.93 33.38
C SER A 21 -20.11 -28.38 32.87
N SER A 22 -20.01 -27.74 31.69
CA SER A 22 -20.76 -27.96 30.42
C SER A 22 -22.23 -27.49 30.16
N SER A 23 -22.34 -26.62 29.15
CA SER A 23 -23.26 -26.65 27.96
C SER A 23 -24.79 -26.54 28.05
N ASN A 24 -25.34 -25.69 27.17
CA ASN A 24 -26.71 -25.68 26.60
C ASN A 24 -27.88 -25.41 27.61
N THR A 25 -29.06 -24.90 27.24
CA THR A 25 -29.63 -24.59 25.89
C THR A 25 -30.57 -23.35 25.94
N GLN A 26 -30.98 -22.90 24.75
CA GLN A 26 -32.06 -21.95 24.39
C GLN A 26 -33.27 -21.88 25.37
N THR A 27 -33.95 -20.75 25.54
CA THR A 27 -34.94 -20.22 24.56
C THR A 27 -35.45 -18.79 24.88
N HIS A 28 -35.96 -18.10 23.84
CA HIS A 28 -36.84 -16.91 23.76
C HIS A 28 -36.88 -15.82 24.88
N GLY A 29 -36.91 -14.51 24.61
CA GLY A 29 -36.75 -13.79 23.33
C GLY A 29 -37.54 -12.47 23.21
N HIS A 30 -36.82 -11.33 23.23
CA HIS A 30 -37.29 -9.95 22.88
C HIS A 30 -38.34 -9.30 23.84
N ARG A 31 -38.46 -7.97 23.99
CA ARG A 31 -37.90 -6.80 23.24
C ARG A 31 -37.99 -5.49 24.06
N ARG A 32 -36.96 -4.61 23.99
CA ARG A 32 -37.01 -3.12 24.11
C ARG A 32 -37.57 -2.48 25.41
N LYS A 33 -37.04 -1.38 25.95
CA LYS A 33 -35.84 -0.53 25.67
C LYS A 33 -35.33 0.01 27.01
N GLU A 34 -34.03 0.22 27.14
CA GLU A 34 -33.44 1.12 28.15
C GLU A 34 -33.15 2.50 27.55
N SER A 35 -32.83 3.48 28.41
CA SER A 35 -32.40 4.82 28.01
C SER A 35 -31.19 5.27 28.82
N LEU A 36 -30.00 4.96 28.28
CA LEU A 36 -28.76 5.75 28.37
C LEU A 36 -28.65 6.77 29.52
N LEU A 37 -28.09 6.34 30.66
CA LEU A 37 -27.16 7.14 31.49
C LEU A 37 -26.56 6.27 32.62
N GLN A 38 -25.43 5.63 32.34
CA GLN A 38 -24.50 5.13 33.35
C GLN A 38 -23.08 5.46 32.90
N GLN A 39 -22.28 5.95 33.85
CA GLN A 39 -20.82 6.00 33.79
C GLN A 39 -20.26 5.11 34.92
N PRO A 40 -19.00 4.65 34.84
CA PRO A 40 -18.59 3.41 35.49
C PRO A 40 -18.23 3.54 36.98
N ASN A 41 -18.51 2.47 37.73
CA ASN A 41 -17.84 2.16 38.99
C ASN A 41 -16.70 1.16 38.72
N GLU A 42 -15.56 1.33 39.40
CA GLU A 42 -14.69 0.24 39.89
C GLU A 42 -13.83 0.80 41.08
N PRO A 43 -13.19 -0.02 41.95
CA PRO A 43 -13.58 0.06 43.36
C PRO A 43 -12.44 0.06 44.41
N GLY A 44 -12.78 0.47 45.65
CA GLY A 44 -12.36 -0.25 46.86
C GLY A 44 -11.69 0.53 48.00
N LEU A 45 -12.27 0.39 49.21
CA LEU A 45 -11.64 0.46 50.55
C LEU A 45 -11.12 1.87 50.97
N ILE A 46 -10.88 2.22 52.25
CA ILE A 46 -10.71 1.47 53.53
C ILE A 46 -11.59 2.12 54.64
N ASN A 47 -11.83 1.43 55.76
CA ASN A 47 -12.61 1.89 56.93
C ASN A 47 -11.79 2.73 57.96
N GLU A 48 -12.54 3.46 58.81
CA GLU A 48 -12.36 3.79 60.26
C GLU A 48 -11.34 3.02 61.13
N PRO A 49 -11.06 3.45 62.41
CA PRO A 49 -11.26 4.76 63.09
C PRO A 49 -10.07 5.23 63.98
N VAL A 50 -10.17 6.41 64.62
CA VAL A 50 -9.45 6.77 65.88
C VAL A 50 -10.34 7.65 66.79
N GLU A 51 -10.25 7.47 68.12
CA GLU A 51 -11.02 8.18 69.17
C GLU A 51 -10.33 9.47 69.71
N PRO A 52 -11.07 10.34 70.45
CA PRO A 52 -10.58 11.66 70.90
C PRO A 52 -9.89 11.68 72.29
N LEU A 53 -9.25 12.80 72.62
CA LEU A 53 -8.82 13.18 73.99
C LEU A 53 -9.21 14.65 74.31
N PRO A 54 -9.35 15.04 75.60
CA PRO A 54 -10.32 16.08 76.01
C PRO A 54 -9.77 17.27 76.84
N ASN A 55 -10.60 18.34 76.95
CA ASN A 55 -10.75 19.37 78.02
C ASN A 55 -9.47 20.07 78.59
N VAL A 56 -9.43 21.36 78.97
CA VAL A 56 -10.20 22.17 79.97
C VAL A 56 -9.77 23.65 79.80
N TYR A 57 -10.57 24.70 80.02
CA TYR A 57 -12.03 24.88 80.10
C TYR A 57 -12.44 25.93 79.02
N GLU A 58 -12.88 27.19 79.15
CA GLU A 58 -13.43 28.12 80.17
C GLU A 58 -14.28 29.17 79.40
N ASP A 59 -15.41 29.75 79.86
CA ASP A 59 -16.51 29.28 80.73
C ASP A 59 -17.70 30.30 80.64
N ILE A 60 -18.94 29.91 80.98
CA ILE A 60 -20.07 30.77 81.49
C ILE A 60 -20.71 31.80 80.50
N GLU A 61 -22.04 31.96 80.34
CA GLU A 61 -23.26 31.32 80.90
C GLU A 61 -24.47 31.48 79.92
N ASP A 62 -25.29 30.43 79.76
CA ASP A 62 -26.75 30.30 80.01
C ASP A 62 -27.77 31.44 79.70
N THR A 63 -29.07 31.19 79.41
CA THR A 63 -29.86 29.95 79.16
C THR A 63 -31.17 30.30 78.40
N ASP A 64 -31.67 29.38 77.56
CA ASP A 64 -33.03 28.75 77.68
C ASP A 64 -33.47 28.02 76.39
N THR A 65 -33.56 26.69 76.49
CA THR A 65 -34.32 25.76 75.62
C THR A 65 -35.41 25.10 76.50
N PRO A 66 -36.44 24.33 76.03
CA PRO A 66 -36.59 23.57 74.77
C PRO A 66 -38.07 23.67 74.23
N PRO A 67 -38.76 22.65 73.64
CA PRO A 67 -38.36 21.39 72.98
C PRO A 67 -39.01 21.10 71.59
N GLU A 68 -38.44 20.12 70.88
CA GLU A 68 -39.10 19.27 69.86
C GLU A 68 -39.36 17.84 70.44
N PRO A 69 -40.00 16.86 69.74
CA PRO A 69 -40.75 16.89 68.48
C PRO A 69 -42.16 16.27 68.58
N THR A 70 -42.95 16.32 67.48
CA THR A 70 -43.78 15.17 67.05
C THR A 70 -43.81 15.06 65.53
N LEU A 71 -43.84 13.83 65.01
CA LEU A 71 -43.64 13.49 63.60
C LEU A 71 -44.90 13.64 62.74
N LEU A 72 -44.73 13.97 61.44
CA LEU A 72 -45.20 13.09 60.36
C LEU A 72 -44.54 13.38 59.00
N ARG A 73 -44.74 12.45 58.05
CA ARG A 73 -43.89 12.21 56.86
C ARG A 73 -44.65 12.53 55.57
N ARG A 74 -44.03 13.26 54.64
CA ARG A 74 -44.62 13.59 53.31
C ARG A 74 -44.67 12.34 52.41
N ALA A 75 -45.72 12.21 51.60
CA ALA A 75 -45.98 11.06 50.72
C ALA A 75 -45.37 11.22 49.31
N ASN A 76 -45.11 10.09 48.63
CA ASN A 76 -44.31 10.01 47.40
C ASN A 76 -45.08 9.51 46.15
N SER A 77 -46.42 9.54 46.12
CA SER A 77 -47.19 9.13 44.93
C SER A 77 -48.50 9.90 44.75
N TYR A 78 -48.83 10.21 43.49
CA TYR A 78 -50.14 10.76 43.10
C TYR A 78 -51.31 9.79 43.35
N SER A 79 -51.04 8.48 43.42
CA SER A 79 -52.05 7.47 43.79
C SER A 79 -52.45 7.51 45.26
N ASP A 80 -51.55 7.94 46.14
CA ASP A 80 -51.83 8.05 47.57
C ASP A 80 -52.67 9.31 47.86
N PHE A 81 -52.46 10.40 47.12
CA PHE A 81 -53.28 11.62 47.27
C PHE A 81 -54.77 11.32 47.03
N TYR A 82 -55.11 10.56 45.99
CA TYR A 82 -56.49 10.15 45.71
C TYR A 82 -57.08 9.19 46.77
N ARG A 83 -56.22 8.51 47.53
CA ARG A 83 -56.61 7.62 48.63
C ARG A 83 -56.83 8.39 49.93
N VAL A 84 -55.90 9.29 50.27
CA VAL A 84 -55.99 10.22 51.41
C VAL A 84 -57.23 11.12 51.30
N VAL A 85 -57.48 11.73 50.13
CA VAL A 85 -58.68 12.57 49.91
C VAL A 85 -59.98 11.77 50.08
N LYS A 86 -59.99 10.48 49.67
CA LYS A 86 -61.13 9.58 49.84
C LYS A 86 -61.33 9.10 51.29
N GLU A 87 -60.26 9.04 52.08
CA GLU A 87 -60.29 8.79 53.54
C GLU A 87 -60.60 10.05 54.36
N GLN A 88 -60.38 11.25 53.81
CA GLN A 88 -60.80 12.52 54.40
C GLN A 88 -62.32 12.71 54.23
N LEU A 89 -62.82 12.57 53.00
CA LEU A 89 -64.26 12.68 52.66
C LEU A 89 -65.15 11.64 53.37
N SER A 90 -64.60 10.51 53.85
CA SER A 90 -65.35 9.54 54.66
C SER A 90 -65.31 9.83 56.17
N LYS A 91 -64.37 10.64 56.66
CA LYS A 91 -64.33 11.13 58.05
C LYS A 91 -65.29 12.30 58.27
N ASP A 92 -65.37 13.22 57.32
CA ASP A 92 -66.23 14.41 57.41
C ASP A 92 -67.73 14.05 57.48
N VAL A 93 -68.12 12.94 56.85
CA VAL A 93 -69.51 12.40 56.89
C VAL A 93 -69.85 11.72 58.24
N LEU A 94 -68.86 11.37 59.06
CA LEU A 94 -69.04 10.60 60.30
C LEU A 94 -68.63 11.34 61.59
N SER A 95 -68.22 12.62 61.51
CA SER A 95 -67.71 13.33 62.69
C SER A 95 -68.15 14.80 62.83
N GLN A 96 -69.47 15.03 62.90
CA GLN A 96 -69.96 16.06 63.82
C GLN A 96 -69.94 15.52 65.27
N PRO A 97 -69.11 16.12 66.14
CA PRO A 97 -69.53 16.43 67.50
C PRO A 97 -69.27 17.92 67.81
N LYS A 98 -70.29 18.73 68.13
CA LYS A 98 -70.92 18.82 69.46
C LYS A 98 -69.92 18.75 70.63
N LYS A 99 -69.74 19.89 71.32
CA LYS A 99 -69.42 20.13 72.76
C LYS A 99 -68.34 21.22 72.95
N SER A 100 -68.38 22.05 74.00
CA SER A 100 -69.43 22.24 75.03
C SER A 100 -69.23 23.51 75.86
N ASP A 101 -70.34 23.97 76.46
CA ASP A 101 -70.45 24.60 77.78
C ASP A 101 -69.53 25.80 78.12
N LYS A 102 -70.13 26.99 78.04
CA LYS A 102 -70.46 27.68 79.30
C LYS A 102 -71.97 27.56 79.54
N LYS A 103 -72.34 27.39 80.81
CA LYS A 103 -73.66 26.96 81.27
C LYS A 103 -74.64 28.13 81.47
N THR A 104 -75.84 27.74 81.91
CA THR A 104 -76.85 28.51 82.67
C THR A 104 -77.76 29.51 81.94
N ARG A 105 -79.05 29.13 81.95
CA ARG A 105 -80.25 29.95 82.21
C ARG A 105 -80.70 31.02 81.19
N ALA A 106 -81.66 30.60 80.34
CA ALA A 106 -82.82 31.42 79.94
C ALA A 106 -83.97 30.54 79.38
N TRP A 107 -84.45 29.56 80.15
CA TRP A 107 -85.62 28.72 79.81
C TRP A 107 -86.65 28.68 80.97
N GLU A 108 -86.84 29.82 81.62
CA GLU A 108 -87.82 30.03 82.71
C GLU A 108 -88.82 31.14 82.33
N ALA A 109 -89.20 31.20 81.05
CA ALA A 109 -90.22 32.10 80.52
C ALA A 109 -90.91 31.53 79.26
N LEU A 110 -92.11 30.94 79.32
CA LEU A 110 -92.78 30.31 80.47
C LEU A 110 -93.36 28.96 80.02
N LEU A 111 -93.48 28.03 80.96
CA LEU A 111 -94.42 26.91 80.90
C LEU A 111 -95.27 26.92 82.18
N LEU A 112 -96.32 26.09 82.16
CA LEU A 112 -97.21 25.71 83.27
C LEU A 112 -98.46 26.62 83.45
N PRO A 113 -99.60 26.08 83.96
CA PRO A 113 -100.52 25.32 83.10
C PRO A 113 -102.02 25.61 83.39
N ASP A 114 -102.89 24.76 82.83
CA ASP A 114 -104.26 24.45 83.27
C ASP A 114 -105.34 25.56 83.34
N SER A 115 -106.26 25.44 82.37
CA SER A 115 -107.72 25.22 82.59
C SER A 115 -108.75 26.36 82.36
N SER A 116 -109.93 25.89 81.92
CA SER A 116 -111.27 26.51 81.91
C SER A 116 -111.60 27.73 81.04
N TYR A 117 -112.25 27.41 79.90
CA TYR A 117 -113.57 27.90 79.45
C TYR A 117 -113.79 29.36 78.95
N GLU A 118 -114.89 29.46 78.17
CA GLU A 118 -115.55 30.63 77.58
C GLU A 118 -114.75 31.36 76.45
N VAL A 119 -115.16 31.50 75.17
CA VAL A 119 -116.44 31.54 74.37
C VAL A 119 -116.67 32.96 73.80
N ASP A 120 -117.31 33.03 72.62
CA ASP A 120 -117.82 34.23 71.90
C ASP A 120 -116.82 35.18 71.18
N THR A 121 -117.14 35.83 70.04
CA THR A 121 -117.88 35.40 68.82
C THR A 121 -117.64 36.39 67.63
N HIS A 122 -117.99 35.97 66.40
CA HIS A 122 -118.36 36.78 65.20
C HIS A 122 -117.43 37.89 64.61
N GLU A 123 -117.15 37.78 63.29
CA GLU A 123 -117.32 38.78 62.19
C GLU A 123 -116.73 40.23 62.27
N THR A 124 -116.45 40.98 61.20
CA THR A 124 -116.57 40.80 59.71
C THR A 124 -115.41 41.55 58.99
N ILE A 125 -115.33 41.47 57.65
CA ILE A 125 -114.21 41.98 56.81
C ILE A 125 -114.50 43.36 56.17
N SER A 126 -113.45 44.18 55.99
CA SER A 126 -113.35 45.12 54.86
C SER A 126 -111.96 45.01 54.20
N PHE A 127 -111.87 45.24 52.88
CA PHE A 127 -110.73 44.83 52.05
C PHE A 127 -109.78 45.99 51.67
N GLU A 128 -110.27 47.24 51.63
CA GLU A 128 -109.52 48.40 51.09
C GLU A 128 -108.26 48.79 51.89
N SER A 129 -108.14 48.39 53.16
CA SER A 129 -106.97 48.72 53.98
C SER A 129 -105.71 47.90 53.63
N TYR A 130 -105.84 46.80 52.89
CA TYR A 130 -104.72 45.88 52.64
C TYR A 130 -103.80 46.33 51.49
N ASP A 131 -104.32 46.87 50.39
CA ASP A 131 -103.49 47.24 49.24
C ASP A 131 -102.48 48.36 49.57
N GLU A 132 -102.89 49.35 50.37
CA GLU A 132 -102.01 50.45 50.79
C GLU A 132 -100.90 49.98 51.75
N GLN A 133 -101.21 49.00 52.61
CA GLN A 133 -100.22 48.34 53.48
C GLN A 133 -99.26 47.45 52.69
N LEU A 134 -99.76 46.71 51.69
CA LEU A 134 -98.97 45.77 50.89
C LEU A 134 -97.95 46.51 50.01
N LEU A 135 -98.35 47.63 49.40
CA LEU A 135 -97.44 48.51 48.65
C LEU A 135 -96.32 49.05 49.54
N ASN A 136 -96.65 49.58 50.72
CA ASN A 136 -95.69 50.18 51.65
C ASN A 136 -94.71 49.12 52.21
N THR A 137 -95.21 47.91 52.51
CA THR A 137 -94.37 46.77 52.93
C THR A 137 -93.35 46.38 51.85
N SER A 138 -93.79 46.31 50.58
CA SER A 138 -92.90 45.95 49.46
C SER A 138 -91.72 46.92 49.25
N GLN A 139 -91.90 48.21 49.55
CA GLN A 139 -90.82 49.19 49.48
C GLN A 139 -89.80 49.02 50.61
N GLN A 140 -90.23 48.60 51.80
CA GLN A 140 -89.32 48.36 52.93
C GLN A 140 -88.41 47.15 52.68
N GLU A 141 -88.94 46.05 52.12
CA GLU A 141 -88.12 44.90 51.72
C GLU A 141 -87.08 45.27 50.65
N TYR A 142 -87.46 46.05 49.63
CA TYR A 142 -86.54 46.47 48.58
C TYR A 142 -85.36 47.32 49.13
N LEU A 143 -85.64 48.22 50.08
CA LEU A 143 -84.60 49.03 50.74
C LEU A 143 -83.67 48.17 51.59
N LEU A 144 -84.19 47.19 52.34
CA LEU A 144 -83.39 46.22 53.09
C LEU A 144 -82.46 45.41 52.17
N TYR A 145 -82.97 44.88 51.06
CA TYR A 145 -82.15 44.17 50.08
C TYR A 145 -81.05 45.04 49.47
N ARG A 146 -81.36 46.30 49.10
CA ARG A 146 -80.38 47.25 48.57
C ARG A 146 -79.25 47.52 49.58
N ASP A 147 -79.61 47.76 50.84
CA ASP A 147 -78.63 48.12 51.87
C ASP A 147 -77.77 46.92 52.28
N GLN A 148 -78.35 45.70 52.29
CA GLN A 148 -77.60 44.46 52.46
C GLN A 148 -76.62 44.21 51.30
N LEU A 149 -77.04 44.46 50.05
CA LEU A 149 -76.19 44.30 48.87
C LEU A 149 -75.03 45.31 48.86
N THR A 150 -75.29 46.55 49.28
CA THR A 150 -74.27 47.59 49.48
C THR A 150 -73.25 47.21 50.57
N LEU A 151 -73.69 46.45 51.59
CA LEU A 151 -72.82 45.92 52.64
C LEU A 151 -71.94 44.77 52.11
N THR A 152 -72.49 43.86 51.30
CA THR A 152 -71.68 42.79 50.69
C THR A 152 -70.70 43.31 49.63
N GLU A 153 -71.04 44.37 48.90
CA GLU A 153 -70.14 45.04 47.95
C GLU A 153 -68.86 45.54 48.66
N ARG A 154 -69.01 46.32 49.74
CA ARG A 154 -67.87 46.80 50.56
C ARG A 154 -67.03 45.68 51.18
N HIS A 155 -67.66 44.55 51.54
CA HIS A 155 -66.95 43.39 52.06
C HIS A 155 -66.14 42.66 50.98
N LEU A 156 -66.65 42.63 49.74
CA LEU A 156 -65.90 42.10 48.59
C LEU A 156 -64.74 43.03 48.21
N ASP A 157 -64.94 44.35 48.23
CA ASP A 157 -63.85 45.33 48.02
C ASP A 157 -62.73 45.16 49.05
N GLY A 158 -63.07 45.03 50.34
CA GLY A 158 -62.09 44.77 51.41
C GLY A 158 -61.31 43.46 51.20
N LEU A 159 -61.99 42.37 50.83
CA LEU A 159 -61.33 41.10 50.50
C LEU A 159 -60.42 41.22 49.26
N ILE A 160 -60.78 42.05 48.29
CA ILE A 160 -59.94 42.34 47.10
C ILE A 160 -58.71 43.16 47.52
N GLU A 161 -58.85 44.13 48.43
CA GLU A 161 -57.71 44.91 48.93
C GLU A 161 -56.74 44.05 49.74
N ASP A 162 -57.22 43.22 50.68
CA ASP A 162 -56.43 42.27 51.47
C ASP A 162 -55.72 41.23 50.58
N ALA A 163 -56.41 40.69 49.57
CA ALA A 163 -55.81 39.76 48.61
C ALA A 163 -54.69 40.43 47.80
N ASN A 164 -54.88 41.67 47.35
CA ASN A 164 -53.86 42.44 46.65
C ASN A 164 -52.68 42.83 47.55
N ALA A 165 -52.92 43.14 48.84
CA ALA A 165 -51.86 43.39 49.82
C ALA A 165 -51.02 42.13 50.06
N THR A 166 -51.68 40.98 50.23
CA THR A 166 -51.03 39.67 50.39
C THR A 166 -50.19 39.29 49.15
N LEU A 167 -50.71 39.52 47.95
CA LEU A 167 -50.02 39.22 46.69
C LEU A 167 -48.79 40.12 46.49
N LYS A 168 -48.86 41.41 46.85
CA LYS A 168 -47.69 42.32 46.89
C LYS A 168 -46.61 41.81 47.85
N LEU A 169 -46.99 41.37 49.05
CA LEU A 169 -46.05 40.86 50.06
C LEU A 169 -45.36 39.58 49.57
N LEU A 170 -46.13 38.63 49.03
CA LEU A 170 -45.59 37.41 48.41
C LEU A 170 -44.62 37.71 47.26
N THR A 171 -44.94 38.70 46.42
CA THR A 171 -44.06 39.16 45.33
C THR A 171 -42.75 39.75 45.87
N SER A 172 -42.81 40.57 46.93
CA SER A 172 -41.62 41.12 47.59
C SER A 172 -40.74 40.02 48.20
N LEU A 173 -41.35 39.00 48.81
CA LEU A 173 -40.63 37.86 49.37
C LEU A 173 -39.94 37.04 48.26
N SER A 174 -40.64 36.75 47.17
CA SER A 174 -40.10 36.02 46.02
C SER A 174 -38.91 36.75 45.37
N ASN A 175 -38.99 38.07 45.20
CA ASN A 175 -37.87 38.88 44.69
C ASN A 175 -36.67 38.87 45.65
N SER A 176 -36.92 38.85 46.96
CA SER A 176 -35.87 38.78 47.98
C SER A 176 -35.14 37.43 47.95
N PHE A 177 -35.87 36.32 47.84
CA PHE A 177 -35.28 34.98 47.67
C PHE A 177 -34.45 34.88 46.39
N GLY A 178 -34.94 35.38 45.25
CA GLY A 178 -34.17 35.37 44.00
C GLY A 178 -32.88 36.19 44.08
N SER A 179 -32.86 37.28 44.84
CA SER A 179 -31.63 38.04 45.08
C SER A 179 -30.62 37.27 45.94
N VAL A 180 -31.07 36.52 46.95
CA VAL A 180 -30.20 35.68 47.80
C VAL A 180 -29.68 34.48 47.03
N GLU A 181 -30.50 33.83 46.20
CA GLU A 181 -30.10 32.72 45.34
C GLU A 181 -29.03 33.14 44.31
N ALA A 182 -29.19 34.32 43.70
CA ALA A 182 -28.20 34.90 42.80
C ALA A 182 -26.87 35.25 43.51
N GLN A 183 -26.91 35.79 44.73
CA GLN A 183 -25.71 36.08 45.52
C GLN A 183 -25.01 34.79 46.00
N THR A 184 -25.78 33.77 46.40
CA THR A 184 -25.23 32.50 46.89
C THR A 184 -24.58 31.69 45.77
N SER A 185 -25.21 31.62 44.60
CA SER A 185 -24.65 30.92 43.43
C SER A 185 -23.42 31.63 42.83
N THR A 186 -23.39 32.97 42.81
CA THR A 186 -22.20 33.71 42.38
C THR A 186 -21.03 33.56 43.37
N PHE A 187 -21.29 33.56 44.68
CA PHE A 187 -20.27 33.25 45.68
C PHE A 187 -19.76 31.81 45.56
N GLN A 188 -20.64 30.82 45.35
CA GLN A 188 -20.25 29.43 45.11
C GLN A 188 -19.33 29.32 43.88
N SER A 189 -19.69 29.97 42.76
CA SER A 189 -18.86 29.99 41.54
C SER A 189 -17.45 30.54 41.79
N GLN A 190 -17.32 31.61 42.59
CA GLN A 190 -16.02 32.19 42.95
C GLN A 190 -15.19 31.27 43.84
N CYS A 191 -15.83 30.55 44.78
CA CYS A 191 -15.15 29.54 45.59
C CYS A 191 -14.70 28.33 44.76
N GLU A 192 -15.50 27.89 43.77
CA GLU A 192 -15.12 26.82 42.85
C GLU A 192 -13.95 27.23 41.92
N GLU A 193 -13.95 28.46 41.40
CA GLU A 193 -12.82 29.02 40.65
C GLU A 193 -11.53 29.10 41.48
N LEU A 194 -11.61 29.56 42.74
CA LEU A 194 -10.46 29.63 43.65
C LEU A 194 -9.89 28.24 43.99
N LEU A 195 -10.76 27.25 44.23
CA LEU A 195 -10.34 25.86 44.46
C LEU A 195 -9.73 25.22 43.21
N GLN A 196 -10.17 25.62 42.01
CA GLN A 196 -9.58 25.16 40.76
C GLN A 196 -8.18 25.75 40.54
N GLU A 197 -7.99 27.05 40.77
CA GLU A 197 -6.68 27.69 40.60
C GLU A 197 -5.70 27.27 41.72
N GLN A 198 -6.16 27.01 42.95
CA GLN A 198 -5.31 26.40 44.01
C GLN A 198 -4.73 25.06 43.53
N ARG A 199 -5.58 24.12 43.10
CA ARG A 199 -5.13 22.79 42.62
C ARG A 199 -4.16 22.90 41.46
N ARG A 200 -4.37 23.86 40.57
CA ARG A 200 -3.49 24.14 39.43
C ARG A 200 -2.12 24.67 39.87
N LEU A 201 -2.08 25.53 40.88
CA LEU A 201 -0.83 26.03 41.46
C LEU A 201 -0.08 24.94 42.22
N GLU A 202 -0.79 24.03 42.91
CA GLU A 202 -0.23 22.83 43.53
C GLU A 202 0.42 21.91 42.48
N THR A 203 -0.30 21.55 41.40
CA THR A 203 0.28 20.73 40.32
C THR A 203 1.47 21.40 39.64
N LEU A 204 1.43 22.71 39.43
CA LEU A 204 2.55 23.46 38.83
C LEU A 204 3.78 23.51 39.75
N ALA A 205 3.59 23.54 41.07
CA ALA A 205 4.69 23.49 42.03
C ALA A 205 5.37 22.11 42.03
N ASP A 206 4.60 21.03 41.96
CA ASP A 206 5.13 19.66 41.85
C ASP A 206 5.86 19.44 40.51
N GLU A 207 5.29 19.90 39.39
CA GLU A 207 5.93 19.86 38.05
C GLU A 207 7.27 20.62 38.03
N VAL A 208 7.33 21.84 38.58
CA VAL A 208 8.60 22.60 38.68
C VAL A 208 9.60 21.89 39.61
N GLY A 209 9.12 21.18 40.63
CA GLY A 209 9.96 20.37 41.53
C GLY A 209 10.61 19.18 40.83
N THR A 210 9.89 18.47 39.95
CA THR A 210 10.45 17.35 39.17
C THR A 210 11.36 17.85 38.05
N ASP A 211 10.98 18.91 37.34
CA ASP A 211 11.76 19.50 36.24
C ASP A 211 13.17 19.96 36.68
N LEU A 212 13.30 20.48 37.91
CA LEU A 212 14.57 20.96 38.45
C LEU A 212 15.67 19.87 38.51
N HIS A 213 15.28 18.59 38.59
CA HIS A 213 16.21 17.46 38.60
C HIS A 213 17.10 17.43 37.35
N TYR A 214 16.51 17.68 36.17
CA TYR A 214 17.21 17.68 34.88
C TYR A 214 18.18 18.86 34.70
N TYR A 215 18.16 19.86 35.60
CA TYR A 215 19.15 20.94 35.65
C TYR A 215 20.26 20.63 36.65
N ALA A 216 19.92 20.07 37.82
CA ALA A 216 20.88 19.71 38.86
C ALA A 216 21.84 18.57 38.46
N TYR A 217 21.41 17.66 37.57
CA TYR A 217 22.23 16.53 37.11
C TYR A 217 23.50 16.97 36.35
N LEU A 218 23.46 18.14 35.68
CA LEU A 218 24.56 18.66 34.86
C LEU A 218 25.88 18.74 35.64
N ASP A 219 25.84 19.27 36.86
CA ASP A 219 27.03 19.46 37.69
C ASP A 219 27.59 18.12 38.21
N ASN A 220 26.76 17.08 38.33
CA ASN A 220 27.21 15.74 38.70
C ASN A 220 27.94 15.08 37.53
N ALA A 221 27.29 15.01 36.35
CA ALA A 221 27.88 14.48 35.12
C ALA A 221 29.18 15.21 34.73
N THR A 222 29.18 16.55 34.82
CA THR A 222 30.36 17.39 34.55
C THR A 222 31.52 17.08 35.49
N ARG A 223 31.26 16.83 36.78
CA ARG A 223 32.32 16.45 37.74
C ARG A 223 32.86 15.04 37.47
N ARG A 224 32.00 14.05 37.22
CA ARG A 224 32.43 12.66 36.96
C ARG A 224 33.25 12.54 35.66
N LEU A 225 32.77 13.12 34.56
CA LEU A 225 33.43 13.03 33.23
C LEU A 225 34.69 13.89 33.09
N ASN A 226 34.95 14.83 33.99
CA ASN A 226 36.18 15.64 34.01
C ASN A 226 37.21 15.19 35.08
N ALA A 227 36.92 14.14 35.85
CA ALA A 227 37.82 13.67 36.89
C ALA A 227 39.12 13.07 36.30
N PRO A 228 40.30 13.29 36.95
CA PRO A 228 41.54 12.65 36.54
C PRO A 228 41.42 11.13 36.73
N GLY A 229 41.48 10.38 35.63
CA GLY A 229 41.24 8.93 35.60
C GLY A 229 39.85 8.50 35.11
N ALA A 230 39.02 9.42 34.57
CA ALA A 230 37.69 9.12 34.03
C ALA A 230 37.63 7.94 33.03
N SER A 231 38.72 7.63 32.32
CA SER A 231 38.83 6.44 31.46
C SER A 231 38.63 5.10 32.18
N ARG A 232 38.78 5.05 33.52
CA ARG A 232 38.48 3.85 34.34
C ARG A 232 37.01 3.73 34.72
N LEU A 233 36.20 4.79 34.56
CA LEU A 233 34.76 4.71 34.80
C LEU A 233 34.08 3.79 33.77
N VAL A 234 34.68 3.63 32.60
CA VAL A 234 34.14 2.84 31.49
C VAL A 234 34.10 1.33 31.79
N ASP A 235 34.93 0.85 32.71
CA ASP A 235 34.89 -0.53 33.24
C ASP A 235 33.85 -0.73 34.36
N ASP A 236 33.13 0.32 34.78
CA ASP A 236 32.06 0.28 35.80
C ASP A 236 30.67 0.35 35.15
N VAL A 237 29.71 -0.40 35.71
CA VAL A 237 28.31 -0.46 35.24
C VAL A 237 27.60 0.89 35.44
N SER A 238 27.97 1.67 36.47
CA SER A 238 27.37 2.99 36.71
C SER A 238 27.71 4.06 35.66
N PHE A 239 28.55 3.72 34.66
CA PHE A 239 28.84 4.55 33.50
C PHE A 239 27.76 4.42 32.41
N GLY A 240 27.22 3.22 32.20
CA GLY A 240 26.08 3.01 31.31
C GLY A 240 24.84 3.78 31.77
N GLU A 241 24.53 3.68 33.07
CA GLU A 241 23.48 4.49 33.73
C GLU A 241 23.73 6.00 33.54
N MET A 242 24.99 6.47 33.59
CA MET A 242 25.31 7.89 33.37
C MET A 242 24.98 8.34 31.95
N ILE A 243 25.25 7.51 30.94
CA ILE A 243 24.91 7.82 29.54
C ILE A 243 23.39 7.94 29.39
N GLU A 244 22.60 7.01 29.95
CA GLU A 244 21.13 7.08 29.86
C GLU A 244 20.53 8.27 30.61
N ASN A 245 21.09 8.66 31.75
CA ASN A 245 20.64 9.86 32.46
C ASN A 245 20.99 11.15 31.68
N ILE A 246 22.13 11.20 30.98
CA ILE A 246 22.45 12.32 30.09
C ILE A 246 21.50 12.34 28.87
N ASP A 247 21.23 11.19 28.26
CA ASP A 247 20.29 11.03 27.13
C ASP A 247 18.88 11.51 27.53
N ALA A 248 18.38 11.09 28.69
CA ALA A 248 17.11 11.53 29.25
C ALA A 248 17.07 13.05 29.53
N CYS A 249 18.17 13.63 30.03
CA CYS A 249 18.27 15.08 30.18
C CYS A 249 18.20 15.82 28.83
N ILE A 250 18.79 15.29 27.75
CA ILE A 250 18.70 15.94 26.43
C ILE A 250 17.28 15.82 25.88
N VAL A 251 16.66 14.63 25.92
CA VAL A 251 15.27 14.42 25.48
C VAL A 251 14.28 15.33 26.23
N PHE A 252 14.47 15.52 27.53
CA PHE A 252 13.69 16.47 28.33
C PHE A 252 13.88 17.94 27.87
N MET A 253 15.12 18.34 27.53
CA MET A 253 15.38 19.66 26.95
C MET A 253 14.83 19.78 25.52
N GLU A 254 14.65 18.67 24.78
CA GLU A 254 14.05 18.68 23.45
C GLU A 254 12.53 18.84 23.47
N SER A 255 11.82 18.24 24.43
CA SER A 255 10.37 18.45 24.57
C SER A 255 10.01 19.85 25.09
N HIS A 256 10.80 20.42 26.01
CA HIS A 256 10.50 21.72 26.63
C HIS A 256 11.09 22.92 25.88
N ALA A 257 10.77 23.02 24.58
CA ALA A 257 11.28 24.07 23.68
C ALA A 257 10.91 25.53 24.05
N MET A 258 10.08 25.75 25.06
CA MET A 258 9.69 27.09 25.57
C MET A 258 10.56 27.58 26.75
N TYR A 259 11.45 26.74 27.29
CA TYR A 259 12.28 27.10 28.45
C TYR A 259 13.46 28.00 28.09
N ARG A 260 13.64 29.08 28.85
CA ARG A 260 14.50 30.23 28.52
C ARG A 260 15.95 29.87 28.17
N ASP A 261 16.58 29.03 28.99
CA ASP A 261 18.01 28.70 28.87
C ASP A 261 18.25 27.31 28.26
N ARG A 262 17.19 26.68 27.71
CA ARG A 262 17.15 25.31 27.15
C ARG A 262 18.31 25.03 26.19
N ASP A 263 18.57 25.93 25.24
CA ASP A 263 19.63 25.74 24.25
C ASP A 263 21.04 25.71 24.88
N THR A 264 21.24 26.44 25.98
CA THR A 264 22.52 26.45 26.71
C THR A 264 22.72 25.14 27.48
N TYR A 265 21.67 24.57 28.06
CA TYR A 265 21.75 23.27 28.74
C TYR A 265 21.88 22.12 27.74
N LEU A 266 21.12 22.13 26.64
CA LEU A 266 21.22 21.15 25.55
C LEU A 266 22.63 21.11 24.94
N ALA A 267 23.23 22.27 24.64
CA ALA A 267 24.60 22.35 24.13
C ALA A 267 25.66 21.81 25.12
N ARG A 268 25.41 21.91 26.43
CA ARG A 268 26.31 21.32 27.45
C ARG A 268 26.10 19.81 27.59
N TYR A 269 24.86 19.33 27.63
CA TYR A 269 24.57 17.89 27.76
C TYR A 269 25.03 17.09 26.52
N THR A 270 24.82 17.61 25.31
CA THR A 270 25.33 16.98 24.08
C THR A 270 26.87 16.92 24.04
N ALA A 271 27.56 17.96 24.54
CA ALA A 271 29.02 17.95 24.70
C ALA A 271 29.50 16.93 25.75
N LEU A 272 28.77 16.76 26.86
CA LEU A 272 29.06 15.71 27.85
C LEU A 272 28.82 14.31 27.30
N LEU A 273 27.73 14.09 26.54
CA LEU A 273 27.43 12.83 25.88
C LEU A 273 28.54 12.44 24.89
N THR A 274 28.93 13.37 24.01
CA THR A 274 30.05 13.16 23.07
C THR A 274 31.35 12.82 23.80
N LYS A 275 31.62 13.45 24.95
CA LYS A 275 32.79 13.13 25.77
C LYS A 275 32.71 11.74 26.42
N ALA A 276 31.55 11.34 26.94
CA ALA A 276 31.35 10.00 27.50
C ALA A 276 31.54 8.91 26.43
N LEU A 277 30.95 9.11 25.25
CA LEU A 277 31.10 8.21 24.10
C LEU A 277 32.55 8.11 23.60
N HIS A 278 33.30 9.22 23.58
CA HIS A 278 34.74 9.16 23.25
C HIS A 278 35.59 8.45 24.33
N LEU A 279 35.23 8.56 25.61
CA LEU A 279 35.88 7.76 26.67
C LEU A 279 35.61 6.27 26.49
N LEU A 280 34.40 5.88 26.03
CA LEU A 280 34.04 4.50 25.71
C LEU A 280 34.87 3.94 24.55
N GLU A 281 34.99 4.70 23.45
CA GLU A 281 35.86 4.37 22.30
C GLU A 281 37.32 4.19 22.74
N HIS A 282 37.83 5.10 23.57
CA HIS A 282 39.21 5.06 24.06
C HIS A 282 39.47 3.87 25.01
N GLY A 283 38.53 3.55 25.91
CA GLY A 283 38.60 2.37 26.79
C GLY A 283 38.64 1.07 26.00
N TYR A 284 37.77 0.94 24.98
CA TYR A 284 37.77 -0.22 24.09
C TYR A 284 39.08 -0.37 23.31
N LYS A 285 39.63 0.74 22.80
CA LYS A 285 40.94 0.75 22.14
C LYS A 285 42.06 0.29 23.06
N ILE A 286 42.11 0.75 24.31
CA ILE A 286 43.11 0.30 25.30
C ILE A 286 42.97 -1.21 25.57
N MET A 287 41.75 -1.74 25.64
CA MET A 287 41.53 -3.18 25.80
C MET A 287 42.05 -3.99 24.60
N LEU A 288 41.78 -3.55 23.37
CA LEU A 288 42.31 -4.17 22.16
C LEU A 288 43.84 -4.09 22.09
N GLU A 289 44.44 -2.95 22.42
CA GLU A 289 45.91 -2.78 22.45
C GLU A 289 46.59 -3.64 23.52
N ARG A 290 45.86 -4.05 24.57
CA ARG A 290 46.32 -5.04 25.57
C ARG A 290 46.23 -6.49 25.07
N VAL A 291 45.14 -6.88 24.41
CA VAL A 291 44.87 -8.29 24.02
C VAL A 291 45.58 -8.69 22.73
N SER A 292 45.58 -7.80 21.74
CA SER A 292 46.07 -8.07 20.38
C SER A 292 47.54 -8.55 20.31
N PRO A 293 48.52 -7.89 20.97
CA PRO A 293 49.93 -8.31 20.90
C PRO A 293 50.21 -9.69 21.52
N ASP A 294 49.34 -10.18 22.40
CA ASP A 294 49.48 -11.51 23.01
C ASP A 294 48.92 -12.59 22.10
N ILE A 295 47.76 -12.36 21.48
CA ILE A 295 47.16 -13.29 20.53
C ILE A 295 48.01 -13.39 19.25
N GLY A 296 48.44 -12.27 18.68
CA GLY A 296 49.29 -12.26 17.47
C GLY A 296 50.61 -13.03 17.65
N ARG A 297 51.26 -12.89 18.81
CA ARG A 297 52.47 -13.68 19.16
C ARG A 297 52.20 -15.17 19.29
N GLN A 298 51.06 -15.56 19.85
CA GLN A 298 50.68 -16.97 20.01
C GLN A 298 50.30 -17.64 18.68
N ILE A 299 49.63 -16.92 17.78
CA ILE A 299 49.33 -17.39 16.42
C ILE A 299 50.64 -17.63 15.65
N LEU A 300 51.59 -16.70 15.73
CA LEU A 300 52.92 -16.83 15.11
C LEU A 300 53.75 -18.01 15.63
N ALA A 301 53.65 -18.33 16.93
CA ALA A 301 54.37 -19.46 17.53
C ALA A 301 53.76 -20.83 17.19
N THR A 302 52.48 -20.88 16.80
CA THR A 302 51.69 -22.11 16.72
C THR A 302 51.69 -22.70 15.31
N LYS A 303 52.23 -23.92 15.16
CA LYS A 303 52.34 -24.60 13.84
C LYS A 303 51.05 -25.27 13.35
N SER A 304 50.17 -25.71 14.25
CA SER A 304 48.90 -26.36 13.87
C SER A 304 47.86 -25.32 13.44
N GLU A 305 47.23 -25.54 12.28
CA GLU A 305 46.20 -24.64 11.75
C GLU A 305 44.94 -24.60 12.63
N SER A 306 44.44 -25.74 13.09
CA SER A 306 43.31 -25.81 14.02
C SER A 306 43.59 -25.06 15.32
N ALA A 307 44.82 -25.18 15.85
CA ALA A 307 45.23 -24.45 17.04
C ALA A 307 45.38 -22.93 16.79
N ARG A 308 45.88 -22.51 15.60
CA ARG A 308 45.89 -21.10 15.21
C ARG A 308 44.47 -20.52 15.15
N HIS A 309 43.48 -21.25 14.61
CA HIS A 309 42.08 -20.83 14.61
C HIS A 309 41.49 -20.77 16.04
N ALA A 310 41.75 -21.76 16.89
CA ALA A 310 41.29 -21.74 18.29
C ALA A 310 41.84 -20.55 19.10
N LEU A 311 43.09 -20.16 18.85
CA LEU A 311 43.70 -18.95 19.43
C LEU A 311 43.11 -17.66 18.83
N ALA A 312 42.95 -17.61 17.51
CA ALA A 312 42.43 -16.46 16.77
C ALA A 312 41.01 -16.05 17.18
N TYR A 313 40.14 -17.03 17.45
CA TYR A 313 38.72 -16.80 17.75
C TYR A 313 38.38 -17.10 19.22
N GLY A 314 38.61 -18.32 19.68
CA GLY A 314 38.22 -18.76 21.03
C GLY A 314 38.93 -17.98 22.14
N ARG A 315 40.26 -18.01 22.17
CA ARG A 315 41.05 -17.30 23.19
C ARG A 315 40.91 -15.78 23.12
N PHE A 316 40.78 -15.23 21.90
CA PHE A 316 40.51 -13.80 21.73
C PHE A 316 39.12 -13.41 22.29
N GLN A 317 38.09 -14.23 22.08
CA GLN A 317 36.76 -14.00 22.66
C GLN A 317 36.82 -14.01 24.19
N GLU A 318 37.49 -15.00 24.79
CA GLU A 318 37.71 -15.11 26.24
C GLU A 318 38.35 -13.83 26.81
N MET A 319 39.54 -13.46 26.30
CA MET A 319 40.29 -12.28 26.75
C MET A 319 39.59 -10.92 26.51
N MET A 320 38.59 -10.87 25.63
CA MET A 320 37.75 -9.69 25.41
C MET A 320 36.47 -9.67 26.26
N MET A 321 35.95 -10.83 26.67
CA MET A 321 34.79 -10.92 27.57
C MET A 321 35.17 -10.81 29.06
N ASP A 322 36.46 -10.88 29.40
CA ASP A 322 37.00 -10.72 30.75
C ASP A 322 36.75 -9.32 31.40
N SER A 323 36.31 -8.29 30.67
CA SER A 323 35.88 -7.02 31.29
C SER A 323 34.38 -7.01 31.58
N TYR A 324 34.05 -7.14 32.88
CA TYR A 324 32.70 -7.22 33.40
C TYR A 324 31.81 -5.99 33.14
N GLY A 325 32.38 -4.81 32.88
CA GLY A 325 31.62 -3.55 32.66
C GLY A 325 31.76 -2.95 31.26
N LEU A 326 32.95 -3.04 30.64
CA LEU A 326 33.22 -2.38 29.36
C LEU A 326 32.37 -2.93 28.20
N ILE A 327 32.23 -4.26 28.08
CA ILE A 327 31.45 -4.87 27.00
C ILE A 327 29.93 -4.58 27.17
N PRO A 328 29.30 -4.72 28.36
CA PRO A 328 27.92 -4.27 28.58
C PRO A 328 27.68 -2.78 28.26
N ASN A 329 28.58 -1.88 28.65
CA ASN A 329 28.49 -0.46 28.33
C ASN A 329 28.54 -0.20 26.80
N ILE A 330 29.29 -1.01 26.05
CA ILE A 330 29.30 -0.98 24.57
C ILE A 330 28.00 -1.55 23.99
N HIS A 331 27.51 -2.70 24.47
CA HIS A 331 26.23 -3.27 24.05
C HIS A 331 25.08 -2.26 24.19
N GLN A 332 25.05 -1.51 25.29
CA GLN A 332 24.04 -0.48 25.55
C GLN A 332 24.12 0.67 24.52
N VAL A 333 25.31 1.20 24.24
CA VAL A 333 25.52 2.26 23.24
C VAL A 333 25.22 1.79 21.82
N VAL A 334 25.58 0.54 21.48
CA VAL A 334 25.26 -0.05 20.17
C VAL A 334 23.75 -0.27 20.01
N ARG A 335 23.05 -0.83 21.02
CA ARG A 335 21.59 -1.00 21.03
C ARG A 335 20.79 0.30 20.98
N ARG A 336 21.37 1.42 21.43
CA ARG A 336 20.77 2.76 21.30
C ARG A 336 20.80 3.26 19.86
N ALA A 337 21.86 2.96 19.08
CA ALA A 337 21.92 3.29 17.66
C ALA A 337 21.18 2.28 16.77
N TYR A 338 21.34 0.98 17.04
CA TYR A 338 20.94 -0.11 16.15
C TYR A 338 20.10 -1.16 16.87
N ASP A 339 19.23 -1.86 16.13
CA ASP A 339 18.56 -3.06 16.62
C ASP A 339 19.47 -4.31 16.52
N SER A 340 19.01 -5.43 17.06
CA SER A 340 19.73 -6.72 17.00
C SER A 340 20.00 -7.24 15.58
N TYR A 341 19.33 -6.68 14.56
CA TYR A 341 19.47 -7.02 13.15
C TYR A 341 20.29 -5.98 12.36
N GLY A 342 20.93 -5.04 13.05
CA GLY A 342 21.82 -4.04 12.47
C GLY A 342 21.12 -2.91 11.72
N GLN A 343 19.81 -2.74 11.91
CA GLN A 343 19.02 -1.63 11.38
C GLN A 343 18.94 -0.48 12.38
N LYS A 344 18.66 0.73 11.89
CA LYS A 344 18.53 1.94 12.73
C LYS A 344 17.39 1.80 13.74
N ASN A 345 17.70 2.07 15.01
CA ASN A 345 16.68 2.14 16.06
C ASN A 345 15.86 3.44 15.91
N GLU A 346 14.61 3.33 15.44
CA GLU A 346 13.71 4.48 15.21
C GLU A 346 13.39 5.30 16.47
N SER A 347 13.65 4.77 17.68
CA SER A 347 13.40 5.48 18.94
C SER A 347 14.52 6.45 19.36
N CYS A 348 15.67 6.45 18.67
CA CYS A 348 16.83 7.27 19.05
C CYS A 348 16.80 8.67 18.41
N THR A 349 16.63 9.71 19.22
CA THR A 349 16.71 11.12 18.78
C THR A 349 18.11 11.50 18.27
N HIS A 350 19.17 11.01 18.93
CA HIS A 350 20.56 11.37 18.66
C HIS A 350 21.34 10.29 17.90
N PHE A 351 20.66 9.55 17.00
CA PHE A 351 21.21 8.42 16.25
C PHE A 351 22.61 8.68 15.69
N GLU A 352 22.86 9.84 15.07
CA GLU A 352 24.16 10.16 14.47
C GLU A 352 25.34 10.10 15.46
N THR A 353 25.15 10.53 16.72
CA THR A 353 26.24 10.57 17.72
C THR A 353 26.58 9.16 18.21
N TYR A 354 25.55 8.35 18.49
CA TYR A 354 25.73 6.95 18.91
C TYR A 354 26.26 6.09 17.75
N ALA A 355 25.72 6.25 16.54
CA ALA A 355 26.15 5.55 15.34
C ALA A 355 27.61 5.87 14.99
N ASN A 356 28.02 7.14 14.99
CA ASN A 356 29.42 7.52 14.74
C ASN A 356 30.37 6.86 15.76
N THR A 357 29.98 6.79 17.03
CA THR A 357 30.77 6.12 18.08
C THR A 357 30.87 4.61 17.85
N ALA A 358 29.76 3.95 17.55
CA ALA A 358 29.73 2.52 17.22
C ALA A 358 30.58 2.22 15.97
N ASN A 359 30.53 3.09 14.95
CA ASN A 359 31.31 2.95 13.72
C ASN A 359 32.81 3.10 13.96
N ASN A 360 33.25 4.03 14.82
CA ASN A 360 34.65 4.14 15.25
C ASN A 360 35.12 2.87 15.99
N ILE A 361 34.25 2.30 16.84
CA ILE A 361 34.51 1.05 17.57
C ILE A 361 34.64 -0.13 16.60
N PHE A 362 33.72 -0.29 15.64
CA PHE A 362 33.78 -1.33 14.60
C PHE A 362 35.03 -1.19 13.73
N HIS A 363 35.38 0.04 13.32
CA HIS A 363 36.59 0.32 12.54
C HIS A 363 37.86 -0.04 13.32
N THR A 364 37.94 0.34 14.59
CA THR A 364 39.08 0.03 15.48
C THR A 364 39.21 -1.47 15.73
N HIS A 365 38.08 -2.18 15.88
CA HIS A 365 38.04 -3.63 16.00
C HIS A 365 38.59 -4.30 14.74
N LEU A 366 37.97 -4.08 13.58
CA LEU A 366 38.31 -4.77 12.34
C LEU A 366 39.73 -4.45 11.84
N THR A 367 40.20 -3.21 12.03
CA THR A 367 41.60 -2.84 11.73
C THR A 367 42.60 -3.58 12.63
N THR A 368 42.24 -3.85 13.89
CA THR A 368 43.08 -4.63 14.82
C THR A 368 43.06 -6.12 14.47
N ARG A 369 41.89 -6.69 14.16
CA ARG A 369 41.74 -8.07 13.68
C ARG A 369 42.53 -8.32 12.39
N ASP A 370 42.52 -7.36 11.45
CA ASP A 370 43.30 -7.44 10.21
C ASP A 370 44.79 -7.64 10.47
N ARG A 371 45.37 -6.79 11.33
CA ARG A 371 46.78 -6.88 11.73
C ARG A 371 47.16 -8.27 12.26
N ASP A 372 46.33 -8.81 13.14
CA ASP A 372 46.67 -10.01 13.92
C ASP A 372 46.49 -11.31 13.11
N LEU A 373 45.52 -11.35 12.19
CA LEU A 373 45.26 -12.52 11.34
C LEU A 373 45.89 -12.43 9.94
N LYS A 374 46.49 -11.30 9.55
CA LYS A 374 47.17 -11.12 8.25
C LYS A 374 48.13 -12.26 7.88
N VAL A 375 48.81 -12.84 8.86
CA VAL A 375 49.76 -13.96 8.68
C VAL A 375 49.05 -15.28 8.35
N LEU A 376 47.84 -15.49 8.88
CA LEU A 376 46.98 -16.60 8.47
C LEU A 376 46.53 -16.41 7.02
N THR A 377 45.90 -15.27 6.70
CA THR A 377 45.42 -14.96 5.34
C THR A 377 46.52 -15.06 4.28
N GLN A 378 47.73 -14.60 4.60
CA GLN A 378 48.88 -14.71 3.70
C GLN A 378 49.34 -16.17 3.50
N SER A 379 49.19 -17.02 4.51
CA SER A 379 49.46 -18.46 4.43
C SER A 379 48.52 -19.13 3.42
N ASP A 380 47.21 -18.92 3.56
CA ASP A 380 46.21 -19.60 2.71
C ASP A 380 46.27 -19.10 1.26
N ILE A 381 46.58 -17.81 1.02
CA ILE A 381 46.84 -17.30 -0.33
C ILE A 381 48.03 -18.03 -0.98
N THR A 382 49.09 -18.34 -0.22
CA THR A 382 50.22 -19.14 -0.75
C THR A 382 49.90 -20.62 -0.91
N GLU A 383 49.01 -21.19 -0.09
CA GLU A 383 48.49 -22.55 -0.25
C GLU A 383 47.61 -22.66 -1.49
N PHE A 384 46.65 -21.75 -1.68
CA PHE A 384 45.81 -21.65 -2.87
C PHE A 384 46.62 -21.52 -4.16
N GLN A 385 47.64 -20.65 -4.19
CA GLN A 385 48.57 -20.53 -5.35
C GLN A 385 49.41 -21.78 -5.62
N LYS A 386 49.52 -22.70 -4.66
CA LYS A 386 50.19 -24.01 -4.77
C LYS A 386 49.18 -25.09 -5.17
N GLU A 387 47.96 -25.07 -4.65
CA GLU A 387 46.87 -25.96 -5.08
C GLU A 387 46.49 -25.71 -6.54
N VAL A 388 46.36 -24.46 -6.98
CA VAL A 388 46.09 -24.09 -8.40
C VAL A 388 47.14 -24.63 -9.39
N LYS A 389 48.35 -25.00 -8.91
CA LYS A 389 49.42 -25.61 -9.73
C LYS A 389 49.50 -27.13 -9.65
N ASN A 390 48.93 -27.73 -8.58
CA ASN A 390 49.08 -29.15 -8.25
C ASN A 390 47.76 -29.94 -8.40
N LEU A 391 46.63 -29.27 -8.27
CA LEU A 391 45.26 -29.77 -8.45
C LEU A 391 44.60 -29.01 -9.60
N SER A 392 43.33 -29.33 -9.91
CA SER A 392 42.53 -28.46 -10.77
C SER A 392 42.25 -27.11 -10.09
N ALA A 393 42.24 -26.03 -10.87
CA ALA A 393 41.90 -24.70 -10.37
C ALA A 393 40.47 -24.63 -9.79
N GLU A 394 39.58 -25.52 -10.22
CA GLU A 394 38.22 -25.70 -9.69
C GLU A 394 38.25 -26.17 -8.22
N THR A 395 38.96 -27.26 -7.92
CA THR A 395 39.07 -27.80 -6.55
C THR A 395 39.77 -26.81 -5.62
N ALA A 396 40.87 -26.19 -6.08
CA ALA A 396 41.58 -25.17 -5.32
C ALA A 396 40.69 -23.96 -4.99
N SER A 397 39.85 -23.53 -5.93
CA SER A 397 38.91 -22.41 -5.70
C SER A 397 37.84 -22.78 -4.67
N ARG A 398 37.30 -24.01 -4.72
CA ARG A 398 36.31 -24.48 -3.73
C ARG A 398 36.89 -24.57 -2.32
N ASN A 399 38.12 -25.09 -2.18
CA ASN A 399 38.83 -25.14 -0.89
C ASN A 399 39.01 -23.74 -0.29
N PHE A 400 39.53 -22.80 -1.09
CA PHE A 400 39.81 -21.44 -0.66
C PHE A 400 38.54 -20.65 -0.29
N ILE A 401 37.45 -20.79 -1.06
CA ILE A 401 36.15 -20.18 -0.73
C ILE A 401 35.62 -20.71 0.60
N LYS A 402 35.66 -22.03 0.81
CA LYS A 402 35.21 -22.65 2.07
C LYS A 402 36.01 -22.14 3.27
N GLN A 403 37.34 -22.11 3.19
CA GLN A 403 38.20 -21.56 4.26
C GLN A 403 37.86 -20.09 4.57
N CYS A 404 37.57 -19.28 3.55
CA CYS A 404 37.17 -17.89 3.73
C CYS A 404 35.79 -17.76 4.40
N PHE A 405 34.79 -18.56 4.01
CA PHE A 405 33.47 -18.55 4.66
C PHE A 405 33.53 -19.02 6.12
N GLU A 406 34.34 -20.04 6.43
CA GLU A 406 34.57 -20.47 7.82
C GLU A 406 35.14 -19.32 8.67
N ARG A 407 36.07 -18.52 8.14
CA ARG A 407 36.61 -17.35 8.85
C ARG A 407 35.62 -16.18 8.96
N MET A 408 34.89 -15.86 7.88
CA MET A 408 33.86 -14.83 7.90
C MET A 408 32.80 -15.11 8.97
N TYR A 409 32.31 -16.34 9.05
CA TYR A 409 31.34 -16.76 10.06
C TYR A 409 31.89 -16.65 11.49
N ASN A 410 33.17 -16.98 11.69
CA ASN A 410 33.81 -16.87 13.00
C ASN A 410 34.08 -15.40 13.42
N GLU A 411 34.46 -14.50 12.50
CA GLU A 411 34.51 -13.05 12.79
C GLU A 411 33.10 -12.49 13.07
N GLU A 412 32.08 -12.90 12.30
CA GLU A 412 30.69 -12.47 12.54
C GLU A 412 30.19 -12.95 13.91
N SER A 413 30.55 -14.17 14.32
CA SER A 413 30.27 -14.70 15.66
C SER A 413 31.02 -13.96 16.78
N LEU A 414 32.16 -13.31 16.49
CA LEU A 414 32.82 -12.39 17.43
C LEU A 414 32.08 -11.05 17.49
N LEU A 415 31.75 -10.44 16.35
CA LEU A 415 30.99 -9.19 16.28
C LEU A 415 29.67 -9.29 17.05
N MET A 416 28.91 -10.36 16.82
CA MET A 416 27.68 -10.69 17.54
C MET A 416 27.86 -10.69 19.07
N LYS A 417 28.91 -11.32 19.59
CA LYS A 417 29.12 -11.45 21.05
C LYS A 417 29.68 -10.17 21.68
N LEU A 418 30.50 -9.43 20.94
CA LEU A 418 31.15 -8.21 21.43
C LEU A 418 30.29 -6.95 21.29
N PHE A 419 29.31 -6.96 20.38
CA PHE A 419 28.48 -5.79 20.07
C PHE A 419 26.96 -6.03 20.07
N ASP A 420 26.50 -7.29 20.18
CA ASP A 420 25.08 -7.70 20.23
C ASP A 420 24.25 -7.32 18.99
N VAL A 421 24.88 -7.35 17.81
CA VAL A 421 24.24 -7.00 16.53
C VAL A 421 24.65 -7.96 15.40
N ASP A 422 23.65 -8.42 14.63
CA ASP A 422 23.85 -9.09 13.34
C ASP A 422 24.07 -8.04 12.22
N PRO A 423 25.21 -8.07 11.48
CA PRO A 423 25.43 -7.20 10.32
C PRO A 423 24.65 -7.69 9.09
N VAL A 424 23.31 -7.73 9.17
CA VAL A 424 22.43 -8.26 8.10
C VAL A 424 22.56 -7.46 6.81
N TRP A 425 22.78 -8.15 5.69
CA TRP A 425 22.91 -7.57 4.35
C TRP A 425 21.68 -6.72 3.98
N THR A 426 21.84 -5.40 4.06
CA THR A 426 20.74 -4.43 3.91
C THR A 426 21.21 -3.23 3.09
N GLN A 427 20.38 -2.71 2.19
CA GLN A 427 20.70 -1.53 1.35
C GLN A 427 20.43 -0.17 2.05
N ALA A 428 19.93 -0.18 3.28
CA ALA A 428 19.70 1.02 4.07
C ALA A 428 21.03 1.67 4.48
N ALA A 429 21.20 2.97 4.20
CA ALA A 429 22.42 3.71 4.53
C ALA A 429 22.73 3.68 6.04
N ASP A 430 21.69 3.79 6.87
CA ASP A 430 21.76 3.85 8.32
C ASP A 430 21.88 2.45 8.99
N SER A 431 22.53 1.48 8.34
CA SER A 431 22.69 0.11 8.85
C SER A 431 24.14 -0.25 9.19
N VAL A 432 24.33 -1.13 10.17
CA VAL A 432 25.66 -1.66 10.57
C VAL A 432 26.39 -2.31 9.40
N PHE A 433 25.65 -2.95 8.48
CA PHE A 433 26.24 -3.49 7.25
C PHE A 433 26.88 -2.40 6.39
N GLN A 434 26.21 -1.27 6.13
CA GLN A 434 26.81 -0.16 5.36
C GLN A 434 27.90 0.58 6.15
N ALA A 435 27.87 0.58 7.49
CA ALA A 435 28.95 1.13 8.32
C ALA A 435 30.23 0.28 8.27
N ILE A 436 30.10 -1.04 8.25
CA ILE A 436 31.23 -1.99 8.22
C ILE A 436 31.80 -2.13 6.80
N LYS A 437 30.96 -2.12 5.76
CA LYS A 437 31.34 -2.26 4.34
C LYS A 437 32.50 -1.38 3.81
N PRO A 438 32.64 -0.08 4.13
CA PRO A 438 33.76 0.74 3.63
C PRO A 438 35.12 0.40 4.26
N ILE A 439 35.14 -0.42 5.33
CA ILE A 439 36.40 -0.83 5.99
C ILE A 439 37.13 -1.79 5.05
N SER A 440 38.33 -1.41 4.61
CA SER A 440 39.14 -2.19 3.66
C SER A 440 40.28 -2.92 4.36
N THR A 441 40.02 -4.16 4.76
CA THR A 441 41.00 -5.10 5.35
C THR A 441 41.64 -5.99 4.29
N THR A 442 42.72 -6.70 4.66
CA THR A 442 43.29 -7.82 3.87
C THR A 442 42.48 -9.11 4.01
N ILE A 443 41.69 -9.24 5.09
CA ILE A 443 40.76 -10.35 5.35
C ILE A 443 39.39 -10.04 4.73
N ALA A 444 38.69 -11.05 4.21
CA ALA A 444 37.26 -10.92 3.87
C ALA A 444 36.40 -10.99 5.15
N HIS A 445 35.49 -10.03 5.33
CA HIS A 445 34.54 -9.97 6.45
C HIS A 445 33.11 -9.75 5.91
N PRO A 446 32.04 -9.92 6.72
CA PRO A 446 30.67 -9.90 6.21
C PRO A 446 30.29 -8.66 5.36
N GLY A 447 30.85 -7.49 5.67
CA GLY A 447 30.63 -6.26 4.88
C GLY A 447 31.52 -6.10 3.64
N ASN A 448 32.63 -6.82 3.51
CA ASN A 448 33.61 -6.64 2.43
C ASN A 448 34.23 -7.95 1.94
N LEU A 449 33.76 -8.42 0.78
CA LEU A 449 34.24 -9.62 0.08
C LEU A 449 35.44 -9.36 -0.85
N THR A 450 35.86 -8.10 -1.03
CA THR A 450 36.84 -7.69 -2.05
C THR A 450 38.17 -8.46 -2.02
N PRO A 451 38.77 -8.82 -0.86
CA PRO A 451 40.04 -9.56 -0.83
C PRO A 451 39.92 -11.00 -1.38
N LEU A 452 38.82 -11.69 -1.05
CA LEU A 452 38.48 -13.01 -1.59
C LEU A 452 38.28 -12.93 -3.11
N VAL A 453 37.46 -11.97 -3.55
CA VAL A 453 37.15 -11.74 -4.97
C VAL A 453 38.41 -11.46 -5.77
N THR A 454 39.26 -10.54 -5.32
CA THR A 454 40.49 -10.14 -6.04
C THR A 454 41.43 -11.34 -6.24
N THR A 455 41.55 -12.18 -5.22
CA THR A 455 42.40 -13.38 -5.25
C THR A 455 41.86 -14.45 -6.22
N LEU A 456 40.54 -14.70 -6.21
CA LEU A 456 39.88 -15.62 -7.15
C LEU A 456 39.91 -15.09 -8.58
N GLN A 457 39.60 -13.81 -8.78
CA GLN A 457 39.53 -13.15 -10.08
C GLN A 457 40.88 -13.21 -10.82
N ALA A 458 42.00 -13.03 -10.11
CA ALA A 458 43.34 -13.14 -10.67
C ALA A 458 43.64 -14.53 -11.27
N VAL A 459 43.01 -15.60 -10.76
CA VAL A 459 43.10 -16.96 -11.31
C VAL A 459 42.06 -17.15 -12.42
N LEU A 460 40.78 -16.87 -12.14
CA LEU A 460 39.66 -17.13 -13.05
C LEU A 460 39.72 -16.34 -14.36
N GLN A 461 40.30 -15.12 -14.38
CA GLN A 461 40.53 -14.36 -15.62
C GLN A 461 41.55 -15.01 -16.57
N THR A 462 42.40 -15.91 -16.06
CA THR A 462 43.40 -16.64 -16.86
C THR A 462 42.97 -18.06 -17.22
N ALA A 463 41.87 -18.55 -16.63
CA ALA A 463 41.36 -19.90 -16.83
C ALA A 463 40.50 -20.02 -18.10
N PRO A 464 40.38 -21.21 -18.69
CA PRO A 464 39.37 -21.49 -19.72
C PRO A 464 37.96 -21.25 -19.20
N LEU A 465 37.07 -20.74 -20.05
CA LEU A 465 35.66 -20.45 -19.75
C LEU A 465 34.94 -21.62 -19.05
N GLU A 466 35.22 -22.86 -19.45
CA GLU A 466 34.65 -24.07 -18.86
C GLU A 466 34.95 -24.20 -17.35
N ILE A 467 36.16 -23.83 -16.89
CA ILE A 467 36.51 -23.86 -15.46
C ILE A 467 35.75 -22.77 -14.69
N THR A 468 35.65 -21.56 -15.25
CA THR A 468 34.89 -20.47 -14.63
C THR A 468 33.40 -20.81 -14.52
N CYS A 469 32.82 -21.42 -15.55
CA CYS A 469 31.45 -21.92 -15.52
C CYS A 469 31.26 -23.04 -14.48
N ASN A 470 32.20 -23.98 -14.35
CA ASN A 470 32.13 -25.04 -13.34
C ASN A 470 32.14 -24.47 -11.92
N VAL A 471 33.05 -23.53 -11.61
CA VAL A 471 33.15 -22.92 -10.26
C VAL A 471 31.86 -22.16 -9.91
N VAL A 472 31.31 -21.37 -10.85
CA VAL A 472 30.07 -20.61 -10.63
C VAL A 472 28.84 -21.53 -10.52
N GLY A 473 28.73 -22.52 -11.41
CA GLY A 473 27.67 -23.53 -11.37
C GLY A 473 27.73 -24.41 -10.12
N LEU A 474 28.92 -24.73 -9.62
CA LEU A 474 29.10 -25.45 -8.35
C LEU A 474 28.59 -24.61 -7.17
N LEU A 475 28.97 -23.34 -7.07
CA LEU A 475 28.50 -22.44 -6.00
C LEU A 475 26.98 -22.22 -6.06
N ALA A 476 26.41 -22.11 -7.26
CA ALA A 476 24.97 -22.03 -7.45
C ALA A 476 24.26 -23.31 -6.97
N ASN A 477 24.71 -24.49 -7.39
CA ASN A 477 24.09 -25.76 -7.02
C ASN A 477 24.30 -26.11 -5.53
N GLU A 478 25.49 -25.86 -4.96
CA GLU A 478 25.84 -26.24 -3.58
C GLU A 478 25.08 -25.42 -2.52
N TYR A 479 24.68 -24.17 -2.83
CA TYR A 479 24.01 -23.28 -1.87
C TYR A 479 22.57 -22.86 -2.23
N PHE A 480 22.14 -22.99 -3.49
CA PHE A 480 20.73 -22.74 -3.90
C PHE A 480 19.98 -24.02 -4.32
N GLY A 481 20.67 -25.14 -4.49
CA GLY A 481 20.06 -26.40 -4.93
C GLY A 481 19.27 -27.17 -3.86
N SER A 482 19.42 -26.80 -2.57
CA SER A 482 18.60 -27.37 -1.49
C SER A 482 17.29 -26.60 -1.36
N GLU A 483 16.18 -27.33 -1.37
CA GLU A 483 14.93 -26.85 -0.78
C GLU A 483 15.15 -26.55 0.71
N LEU A 484 14.30 -25.68 1.29
CA LEU A 484 14.43 -25.23 2.68
C LEU A 484 13.94 -26.33 3.64
N ASP A 485 14.82 -27.27 3.97
CA ASP A 485 14.64 -28.12 5.15
C ASP A 485 14.74 -27.26 6.42
N ASP A 486 13.79 -27.42 7.34
CA ASP A 486 13.69 -26.69 8.63
C ASP A 486 14.86 -26.98 9.62
N MET A 487 15.92 -27.63 9.15
CA MET A 487 17.08 -28.12 9.92
C MET A 487 18.43 -27.59 9.41
N GLU A 488 18.47 -26.57 8.53
CA GLU A 488 19.72 -25.93 8.11
C GLU A 488 20.51 -25.37 9.31
N SER A 489 21.81 -25.71 9.41
CA SER A 489 22.69 -25.17 10.44
C SER A 489 22.88 -23.66 10.29
N PRO A 490 22.98 -22.86 11.38
CA PRO A 490 23.26 -21.42 11.31
C PRO A 490 24.48 -21.05 10.45
N TYR A 491 25.50 -21.91 10.44
CA TYR A 491 26.66 -21.77 9.55
C TYR A 491 26.29 -21.83 8.07
N PHE A 492 25.43 -22.78 7.68
CA PHE A 492 25.01 -22.96 6.30
C PHE A 492 24.11 -21.81 5.82
N ILE A 493 23.20 -21.34 6.67
CA ILE A 493 22.35 -20.15 6.41
C ILE A 493 23.22 -18.92 6.12
N LYS A 494 24.27 -18.68 6.91
CA LYS A 494 25.21 -17.58 6.68
C LYS A 494 26.09 -17.79 5.43
N CYS A 495 26.54 -19.01 5.16
CA CYS A 495 27.23 -19.33 3.89
C CYS A 495 26.34 -19.05 2.67
N LYS A 496 25.04 -19.36 2.74
CA LYS A 496 24.04 -19.06 1.69
C LYS A 496 23.93 -17.55 1.42
N GLN A 497 24.02 -16.73 2.48
CA GLN A 497 24.09 -15.26 2.38
C GLN A 497 25.44 -14.74 1.83
N TYR A 498 26.57 -15.36 2.18
CA TYR A 498 27.88 -14.97 1.62
C TYR A 498 27.99 -15.37 0.13
N THR A 499 27.50 -16.56 -0.23
CA THR A 499 27.50 -17.06 -1.61
C THR A 499 26.61 -16.21 -2.52
N SER A 500 25.42 -15.80 -2.07
CA SER A 500 24.54 -14.93 -2.86
C SER A 500 25.17 -13.57 -3.13
N GLN A 501 25.84 -12.96 -2.15
CA GLN A 501 26.60 -11.72 -2.34
C GLN A 501 27.80 -11.90 -3.27
N LEU A 502 28.59 -12.96 -3.09
CA LEU A 502 29.79 -13.26 -3.89
C LEU A 502 29.43 -13.49 -5.37
N LEU A 503 28.33 -14.20 -5.63
CA LEU A 503 27.79 -14.40 -6.97
C LEU A 503 27.24 -13.09 -7.56
N ALA A 504 26.32 -12.43 -6.86
CA ALA A 504 25.58 -11.28 -7.39
C ALA A 504 26.45 -10.05 -7.65
N HIS A 505 27.39 -9.74 -6.77
CA HIS A 505 28.21 -8.53 -6.88
C HIS A 505 29.52 -8.72 -7.67
N HIS A 506 30.01 -9.96 -7.81
CA HIS A 506 31.36 -10.20 -8.33
C HIS A 506 31.48 -11.33 -9.35
N LEU A 507 31.11 -12.56 -9.02
CA LEU A 507 31.36 -13.71 -9.92
C LEU A 507 30.45 -13.71 -11.16
N TRP A 508 29.19 -13.27 -11.06
CA TRP A 508 28.31 -13.13 -12.23
C TRP A 508 28.80 -12.04 -13.19
N PRO A 509 29.07 -10.77 -12.77
CA PRO A 509 29.70 -9.77 -13.64
C PRO A 509 31.02 -10.23 -14.26
N LEU A 510 31.87 -10.91 -13.49
CA LEU A 510 33.12 -11.47 -14.00
C LEU A 510 32.84 -12.48 -15.13
N THR A 511 31.92 -13.43 -14.89
CA THR A 511 31.55 -14.46 -15.87
C THR A 511 30.98 -13.85 -17.14
N ASP A 512 30.09 -12.85 -17.02
CA ASP A 512 29.54 -12.13 -18.16
C ASP A 512 30.65 -11.50 -19.03
N THR A 513 31.68 -10.87 -18.43
CA THR A 513 32.82 -10.32 -19.19
C THR A 513 33.71 -11.38 -19.85
N VAL A 514 33.85 -12.58 -19.25
CA VAL A 514 34.60 -13.69 -19.86
C VAL A 514 33.83 -14.28 -21.05
N PHE A 515 32.49 -14.37 -20.96
CA PHE A 515 31.64 -14.72 -22.10
C PHE A 515 31.74 -13.68 -23.24
N GLU A 516 31.68 -12.39 -22.95
CA GLU A 516 31.84 -11.34 -23.98
C GLU A 516 33.21 -11.39 -24.68
N ALA A 517 34.28 -11.70 -23.94
CA ALA A 517 35.61 -11.91 -24.50
C ALA A 517 35.67 -13.14 -25.42
N GLU A 518 35.08 -14.27 -25.01
CA GLU A 518 35.08 -15.51 -25.80
C GLU A 518 34.16 -15.41 -27.04
N VAL A 519 33.03 -14.70 -26.95
CA VAL A 519 32.16 -14.35 -28.10
C VAL A 519 32.94 -13.48 -29.10
N SER A 520 33.60 -12.43 -28.62
CA SER A 520 34.42 -11.55 -29.45
C SER A 520 35.56 -12.29 -30.17
N LYS A 521 36.08 -13.35 -29.56
CA LYS A 521 37.16 -14.22 -30.05
C LYS A 521 36.66 -15.30 -31.03
N THR A 522 35.53 -15.93 -30.76
CA THR A 522 35.05 -17.13 -31.49
C THR A 522 33.95 -16.86 -32.52
N ILE A 523 33.21 -15.74 -32.41
CA ILE A 523 32.14 -15.37 -33.34
C ILE A 523 32.56 -14.11 -34.13
N THR A 524 32.73 -12.97 -33.46
CA THR A 524 32.92 -11.67 -34.14
C THR A 524 34.19 -11.59 -35.00
N LYS A 525 35.28 -12.25 -34.57
CA LYS A 525 36.59 -12.28 -35.25
C LYS A 525 36.83 -13.52 -36.13
N ALA A 526 35.86 -14.43 -36.25
CA ALA A 526 36.05 -15.66 -37.03
C ALA A 526 36.10 -15.39 -38.54
N SER A 527 37.01 -16.07 -39.25
CA SER A 527 37.09 -15.99 -40.71
C SER A 527 36.01 -16.86 -41.35
N ILE A 528 35.17 -16.24 -42.20
CA ILE A 528 34.20 -16.97 -43.02
C ILE A 528 34.97 -17.73 -44.11
N GLN A 529 34.97 -19.06 -44.04
CA GLN A 529 35.61 -19.91 -45.05
C GLN A 529 34.62 -20.23 -46.17
N ASP A 530 34.99 -19.97 -47.43
CA ASP A 530 34.11 -20.16 -48.60
C ASP A 530 33.62 -21.63 -48.76
N ALA A 531 34.30 -22.60 -48.15
CA ALA A 531 33.86 -24.00 -48.09
C ALA A 531 32.66 -24.26 -47.14
N SER A 532 32.47 -23.41 -46.11
CA SER A 532 31.38 -23.55 -45.12
C SER A 532 30.04 -22.96 -45.58
N LEU A 533 29.99 -22.37 -46.77
CA LEU A 533 28.83 -21.66 -47.32
C LEU A 533 27.87 -22.55 -48.13
N LYS A 534 28.08 -23.88 -48.12
CA LYS A 534 27.21 -24.86 -48.79
C LYS A 534 26.29 -25.53 -47.78
N ILE A 535 25.01 -25.66 -48.11
CA ILE A 535 24.06 -26.51 -47.37
C ILE A 535 24.39 -27.97 -47.72
N GLY A 536 24.85 -28.76 -46.74
CA GLY A 536 25.06 -30.20 -46.90
C GLY A 536 23.78 -31.00 -46.64
N PRO A 537 23.86 -32.34 -46.59
CA PRO A 537 22.81 -33.18 -45.98
C PRO A 537 22.89 -33.14 -44.45
N VAL A 538 21.79 -33.43 -43.75
CA VAL A 538 21.80 -33.61 -42.28
C VAL A 538 22.42 -34.96 -41.93
N VAL A 539 23.29 -34.99 -40.91
CA VAL A 539 23.98 -36.22 -40.47
C VAL A 539 23.45 -36.65 -39.11
N GLY A 540 23.03 -37.91 -38.98
CA GLY A 540 22.53 -38.47 -37.71
C GLY A 540 21.17 -37.96 -37.25
N GLY A 541 20.39 -37.31 -38.12
CA GLY A 541 19.02 -36.85 -37.82
C GLY A 541 18.91 -35.58 -36.95
N VAL A 542 20.03 -35.07 -36.44
CA VAL A 542 20.08 -33.86 -35.60
C VAL A 542 20.14 -32.61 -36.48
N ALA A 543 19.18 -31.69 -36.36
CA ALA A 543 19.07 -30.52 -37.26
C ALA A 543 20.32 -29.60 -37.20
N SER A 544 20.88 -29.40 -36.01
CA SER A 544 22.08 -28.61 -35.78
C SER A 544 23.37 -29.24 -36.36
N SER A 545 23.37 -30.53 -36.74
CA SER A 545 24.52 -31.19 -37.39
C SER A 545 24.95 -30.51 -38.69
N ASN A 546 24.02 -29.84 -39.35
CA ASN A 546 24.14 -29.19 -40.65
C ASN A 546 23.80 -27.68 -40.56
N ALA A 547 24.00 -27.09 -39.37
CA ALA A 547 24.10 -25.64 -39.18
C ALA A 547 25.51 -25.13 -39.52
N HIS A 548 25.63 -23.83 -39.81
CA HIS A 548 26.94 -23.19 -40.05
C HIS A 548 27.85 -23.35 -38.82
N PRO A 549 29.18 -23.57 -38.98
CA PRO A 549 30.07 -23.83 -37.84
C PRO A 549 30.03 -22.79 -36.72
N LEU A 550 29.80 -21.52 -37.05
CA LEU A 550 29.72 -20.44 -36.05
C LEU A 550 28.38 -20.46 -35.29
N VAL A 551 27.30 -20.94 -35.91
CA VAL A 551 26.02 -21.19 -35.23
C VAL A 551 26.16 -22.35 -34.25
N LYS A 552 26.88 -23.42 -34.60
CA LYS A 552 27.20 -24.51 -33.65
C LYS A 552 27.98 -24.01 -32.43
N GLN A 553 28.93 -23.10 -32.64
CA GLN A 553 29.70 -22.48 -31.55
C GLN A 553 28.81 -21.58 -30.67
N ALA A 554 27.90 -20.80 -31.27
CA ALA A 554 26.91 -20.01 -30.53
C ALA A 554 26.00 -20.89 -29.67
N ILE A 555 25.50 -22.02 -30.20
CA ILE A 555 24.69 -22.99 -29.44
C ILE A 555 25.49 -23.57 -28.25
N LYS A 556 26.77 -23.92 -28.43
CA LYS A 556 27.61 -24.36 -27.30
C LYS A 556 27.71 -23.28 -26.23
N LEU A 557 27.94 -22.02 -26.61
CA LEU A 557 28.04 -20.91 -25.65
C LEU A 557 26.72 -20.64 -24.92
N LEU A 558 25.58 -20.70 -25.59
CA LEU A 558 24.25 -20.58 -24.96
C LEU A 558 24.01 -21.71 -23.95
N GLY A 559 24.29 -22.97 -24.32
CA GLY A 559 24.18 -24.12 -23.42
C GLY A 559 25.15 -24.06 -22.23
N MET A 560 26.36 -23.52 -22.41
CA MET A 560 27.30 -23.28 -21.31
C MET A 560 26.84 -22.16 -20.36
N TYR A 561 26.14 -21.15 -20.86
CA TYR A 561 25.61 -20.06 -20.05
C TYR A 561 24.40 -20.51 -19.22
N ASP A 562 23.46 -21.28 -19.80
CA ASP A 562 22.29 -21.81 -19.09
C ASP A 562 22.64 -22.81 -17.98
N ASN A 563 23.64 -23.67 -18.18
CA ASN A 563 24.10 -24.60 -17.14
C ASN A 563 24.91 -23.92 -16.01
N CYS A 564 25.35 -22.67 -16.21
CA CYS A 564 26.16 -21.90 -15.27
C CYS A 564 25.34 -20.89 -14.44
N MET A 565 24.30 -20.30 -15.03
CA MET A 565 23.53 -19.21 -14.43
C MET A 565 22.19 -19.68 -13.84
N PRO A 566 21.65 -18.99 -12.81
CA PRO A 566 20.27 -19.23 -12.41
C PRO A 566 19.30 -18.84 -13.54
N LYS A 567 18.15 -19.53 -13.64
CA LYS A 567 17.17 -19.37 -14.73
C LYS A 567 16.74 -17.91 -14.99
N GLU A 568 16.69 -17.11 -13.93
CA GLU A 568 16.40 -15.68 -13.98
C GLU A 568 17.42 -14.91 -14.87
N ARG A 569 18.71 -15.26 -14.78
CA ARG A 569 19.81 -14.69 -15.59
C ARG A 569 20.11 -15.47 -16.88
N SER A 570 19.65 -16.72 -17.04
CA SER A 570 19.79 -17.46 -18.31
C SER A 570 18.67 -17.16 -19.32
N SER A 571 17.58 -16.53 -18.88
CA SER A 571 16.48 -16.05 -19.71
C SER A 571 16.92 -15.22 -20.92
N LYS A 572 16.10 -15.22 -21.99
CA LYS A 572 16.36 -14.47 -23.26
C LYS A 572 16.75 -13.00 -23.05
N ASN A 573 16.33 -12.39 -21.95
CA ASN A 573 16.55 -10.97 -21.65
C ASN A 573 17.95 -10.66 -21.08
N SER A 574 18.85 -11.65 -20.97
CA SER A 574 20.25 -11.42 -20.61
C SER A 574 21.03 -10.66 -21.69
N SER A 575 21.85 -9.69 -21.27
CA SER A 575 22.81 -8.98 -22.13
C SER A 575 23.82 -9.92 -22.80
N VAL A 576 24.20 -11.03 -22.14
CA VAL A 576 25.13 -12.02 -22.68
C VAL A 576 24.47 -12.83 -23.79
N VAL A 577 23.23 -13.29 -23.58
CA VAL A 577 22.43 -13.98 -24.61
C VAL A 577 22.17 -13.07 -25.81
N PHE A 578 21.78 -11.81 -25.57
CA PHE A 578 21.66 -10.77 -26.58
C PHE A 578 22.96 -10.55 -27.37
N ASN A 579 24.12 -10.46 -26.70
CA ASN A 579 25.41 -10.32 -27.36
C ASN A 579 25.75 -11.54 -28.24
N ILE A 580 25.55 -12.78 -27.74
CA ILE A 580 25.77 -14.01 -28.53
C ILE A 580 24.91 -14.00 -29.81
N VAL A 581 23.61 -13.72 -29.67
CA VAL A 581 22.66 -13.73 -30.80
C VAL A 581 22.96 -12.60 -31.79
N ARG A 582 23.17 -11.36 -31.32
CA ARG A 582 23.45 -10.19 -32.18
C ARG A 582 24.72 -10.39 -33.02
N GLU A 583 25.80 -10.86 -32.41
CA GLU A 583 27.06 -11.10 -33.14
C GLU A 583 26.90 -12.26 -34.13
N THR A 584 26.12 -13.29 -33.80
CA THR A 584 25.81 -14.40 -34.71
C THR A 584 24.99 -13.93 -35.92
N ILE A 585 23.95 -13.11 -35.71
CA ILE A 585 23.12 -12.54 -36.79
C ILE A 585 23.98 -11.68 -37.74
N GLN A 586 24.83 -10.79 -37.20
CA GLN A 586 25.73 -9.98 -38.03
C GLN A 586 26.66 -10.85 -38.90
N VAL A 587 27.20 -11.95 -38.36
CA VAL A 587 28.08 -12.84 -39.11
C VAL A 587 27.30 -13.66 -40.15
N LEU A 588 26.05 -14.06 -39.87
CA LEU A 588 25.17 -14.67 -40.87
C LEU A 588 24.85 -13.71 -42.03
N GLN A 589 24.56 -12.44 -41.77
CA GLN A 589 24.35 -11.43 -42.81
C GLN A 589 25.61 -11.22 -43.68
N ARG A 590 26.81 -11.21 -43.07
CA ARG A 590 28.09 -11.18 -43.81
C ARG A 590 28.28 -12.43 -44.68
N ALA A 591 27.89 -13.60 -44.18
CA ALA A 591 27.95 -14.87 -44.93
C ALA A 591 26.94 -14.90 -46.10
N GLU A 592 25.74 -14.38 -45.91
CA GLU A 592 24.71 -14.27 -46.94
C GLU A 592 25.17 -13.37 -48.10
N ALA A 593 25.66 -12.15 -47.79
CA ALA A 593 26.25 -11.26 -48.79
C ALA A 593 27.42 -11.90 -49.55
N ARG A 594 28.22 -12.75 -48.87
CA ARG A 594 29.27 -13.54 -49.50
C ARG A 594 28.70 -14.60 -50.46
N ILE A 595 27.66 -15.34 -50.08
CA ILE A 595 26.96 -16.30 -50.97
C ILE A 595 26.39 -15.60 -52.21
N GLN A 596 25.70 -14.46 -52.02
CA GLN A 596 25.19 -13.64 -53.13
C GLN A 596 26.31 -13.22 -54.09
N SER A 597 27.46 -12.77 -53.57
CA SER A 597 28.62 -12.36 -54.39
C SER A 597 29.28 -13.50 -55.17
N LEU A 598 29.30 -14.72 -54.60
CA LEU A 598 29.96 -15.90 -55.19
C LEU A 598 29.07 -16.67 -56.17
N LYS A 599 27.75 -16.43 -56.18
CA LYS A 599 26.75 -17.21 -56.96
C LYS A 599 26.90 -18.73 -56.75
N ALA A 600 27.19 -19.15 -55.51
CA ALA A 600 27.74 -20.47 -55.17
C ALA A 600 26.77 -21.67 -55.27
N GLY A 601 25.72 -21.58 -56.10
CA GLY A 601 24.70 -22.62 -56.32
C GLY A 601 23.78 -22.92 -55.11
N THR A 602 24.05 -22.30 -53.96
CA THR A 602 23.25 -22.40 -52.73
C THR A 602 22.35 -21.18 -52.62
N ASP A 603 21.09 -21.37 -52.23
CA ASP A 603 20.12 -20.28 -52.22
C ASP A 603 20.29 -19.40 -50.95
N PRO A 604 20.55 -18.07 -51.05
CA PRO A 604 20.88 -17.24 -49.90
C PRO A 604 19.77 -17.18 -48.86
N ASP A 605 18.53 -16.99 -49.32
CA ASP A 605 17.34 -16.92 -48.47
C ASP A 605 17.15 -18.23 -47.68
N LEU A 606 17.28 -19.39 -48.35
CA LEU A 606 17.17 -20.71 -47.72
C LEU A 606 18.29 -20.97 -46.68
N PHE A 607 19.50 -20.48 -46.94
CA PHE A 607 20.60 -20.51 -45.96
C PHE A 607 20.28 -19.64 -44.74
N MET A 608 19.71 -18.45 -44.93
CA MET A 608 19.33 -17.56 -43.84
C MET A 608 18.18 -18.15 -43.00
N VAL A 609 17.07 -18.54 -43.63
CA VAL A 609 15.90 -19.16 -42.98
C VAL A 609 16.35 -20.33 -42.10
N LYS A 610 17.18 -21.24 -42.63
CA LYS A 610 17.67 -22.40 -41.87
C LYS A 610 18.49 -22.01 -40.62
N ASN A 611 19.44 -21.09 -40.74
CA ASN A 611 20.32 -20.77 -39.62
C ASN A 611 19.63 -19.89 -38.56
N LEU A 612 18.78 -18.94 -38.95
CA LEU A 612 17.99 -18.13 -38.01
C LEU A 612 16.97 -18.97 -37.24
N LEU A 613 16.28 -19.90 -37.91
CA LEU A 613 15.27 -20.75 -37.30
C LEU A 613 15.89 -21.68 -36.24
N ILE A 614 17.09 -22.23 -36.50
CA ILE A 614 17.84 -23.01 -35.49
C ILE A 614 18.17 -22.15 -34.26
N ILE A 615 18.62 -20.90 -34.44
CA ILE A 615 18.88 -19.98 -33.31
C ILE A 615 17.58 -19.68 -32.54
N LYS A 616 16.46 -19.47 -33.25
CA LYS A 616 15.15 -19.24 -32.63
C LYS A 616 14.63 -20.46 -31.87
N ASN A 617 14.93 -21.69 -32.32
CA ASN A 617 14.60 -22.92 -31.59
C ASN A 617 15.27 -22.95 -30.21
N GLU A 618 16.60 -22.78 -30.15
CA GLU A 618 17.33 -22.80 -28.88
C GLU A 618 16.94 -21.63 -27.96
N LEU A 619 16.63 -20.45 -28.52
CA LEU A 619 16.08 -19.33 -27.75
C LEU A 619 14.71 -19.65 -27.13
N VAL A 620 13.84 -20.39 -27.82
CA VAL A 620 12.56 -20.84 -27.24
C VAL A 620 12.78 -21.94 -26.20
N SER A 621 13.78 -22.82 -26.37
CA SER A 621 14.16 -23.79 -25.33
C SER A 621 14.73 -23.13 -24.06
N LEU A 622 15.46 -22.01 -24.18
CA LEU A 622 15.88 -21.16 -23.04
C LEU A 622 14.70 -20.52 -22.29
N GLU A 623 13.58 -20.30 -22.97
CA GLU A 623 12.35 -19.71 -22.40
C GLU A 623 11.50 -20.74 -21.66
N ILE A 624 11.45 -21.97 -22.19
CA ILE A 624 10.73 -23.11 -21.60
C ILE A 624 11.55 -23.77 -20.47
N GLY A 625 12.89 -23.64 -20.52
CA GLY A 625 13.78 -24.02 -19.42
C GLY A 625 14.05 -25.53 -19.29
N ASP A 626 13.97 -26.27 -20.40
CA ASP A 626 14.12 -27.74 -20.51
C ASP A 626 15.23 -28.17 -21.50
N ILE A 627 16.31 -27.38 -21.59
CA ILE A 627 17.47 -27.66 -22.46
C ILE A 627 18.21 -28.94 -22.06
N ARG A 628 18.09 -29.37 -20.80
CA ARG A 628 18.96 -30.36 -20.14
C ARG A 628 19.04 -31.74 -20.79
N ASN A 629 18.17 -32.08 -21.76
CA ASN A 629 18.23 -33.36 -22.49
C ASN A 629 18.05 -33.33 -24.02
N HIS A 630 17.50 -32.27 -24.65
CA HIS A 630 16.91 -32.40 -26.01
C HIS A 630 17.21 -31.29 -27.06
N GLY A 631 18.34 -30.57 -26.96
CA GLY A 631 18.78 -29.54 -27.95
C GLY A 631 19.21 -30.06 -29.34
N ALA A 632 18.36 -30.88 -29.99
CA ALA A 632 18.68 -31.63 -31.21
C ALA A 632 17.53 -31.73 -32.23
N SER A 633 16.29 -31.68 -31.75
CA SER A 633 15.05 -31.75 -32.54
C SER A 633 14.30 -30.42 -32.48
N MET A 634 13.87 -29.89 -33.63
CA MET A 634 13.16 -28.59 -33.69
C MET A 634 11.67 -28.73 -33.32
N GLN A 635 11.40 -29.29 -32.13
CA GLN A 635 10.06 -29.53 -31.58
C GLN A 635 9.24 -28.24 -31.44
N HIS A 636 9.91 -27.10 -31.27
CA HIS A 636 9.26 -25.80 -31.16
C HIS A 636 8.95 -25.16 -32.52
N PHE A 637 9.26 -25.80 -33.66
CA PHE A 637 9.02 -25.23 -34.99
C PHE A 637 7.57 -24.82 -35.22
N VAL A 638 6.59 -25.65 -34.83
CA VAL A 638 5.16 -25.32 -35.03
C VAL A 638 4.78 -24.08 -34.25
N HIS A 639 5.15 -23.99 -32.96
CA HIS A 639 4.94 -22.79 -32.14
C HIS A 639 5.66 -21.54 -32.70
N ILE A 640 6.89 -21.72 -33.22
CA ILE A 640 7.66 -20.66 -33.88
C ILE A 640 6.96 -20.19 -35.17
N TRP A 641 6.45 -21.11 -35.98
CA TRP A 641 5.73 -20.83 -37.22
C TRP A 641 4.40 -20.14 -36.94
N ASP A 642 3.62 -20.63 -35.98
CA ASP A 642 2.35 -20.04 -35.58
C ASP A 642 2.55 -18.62 -35.05
N THR A 643 3.62 -18.37 -34.29
CA THR A 643 4.04 -17.01 -33.83
C THR A 643 4.48 -16.11 -34.98
N LEU A 644 5.13 -16.67 -36.01
CA LEU A 644 5.48 -15.95 -37.24
C LEU A 644 4.27 -15.76 -38.18
N SER A 645 3.17 -16.47 -37.96
CA SER A 645 1.99 -16.46 -38.81
C SER A 645 0.87 -15.56 -38.27
N PRO A 646 0.75 -14.29 -38.75
CA PRO A 646 -0.53 -13.60 -38.65
C PRO A 646 -1.60 -14.44 -39.38
N GLN A 647 -2.83 -14.43 -38.85
CA GLN A 647 -3.95 -15.29 -39.28
C GLN A 647 -4.39 -15.16 -40.76
N ASN A 648 -3.74 -14.28 -41.54
CA ASN A 648 -3.88 -14.17 -42.99
C ASN A 648 -2.51 -13.92 -43.65
N TRP A 649 -1.71 -14.97 -43.94
CA TRP A 649 -0.50 -14.83 -44.77
C TRP A 649 -0.81 -14.26 -46.16
N VAL A 650 -1.97 -14.61 -46.73
CA VAL A 650 -2.52 -14.01 -47.96
C VAL A 650 -2.63 -12.49 -47.84
N GLY A 651 -3.09 -11.97 -46.69
CA GLY A 651 -3.21 -10.53 -46.43
C GLY A 651 -1.89 -9.82 -46.16
N PHE A 652 -0.88 -10.54 -45.65
CA PHE A 652 0.49 -10.02 -45.55
C PHE A 652 1.11 -9.87 -46.95
N PHE A 653 1.01 -10.90 -47.80
CA PHE A 653 1.54 -10.87 -49.16
C PHE A 653 0.80 -9.87 -50.08
N SER A 654 -0.53 -9.77 -50.01
CA SER A 654 -1.30 -8.88 -50.88
C SER A 654 -1.04 -7.40 -50.61
N ASN A 655 -0.90 -6.99 -49.34
CA ASN A 655 -0.55 -5.61 -48.98
C ASN A 655 0.82 -5.18 -49.55
N ILE A 656 1.80 -6.10 -49.57
CA ILE A 656 3.14 -5.84 -50.12
C ILE A 656 3.06 -5.71 -51.67
N ILE A 657 2.23 -6.51 -52.34
CA ILE A 657 1.95 -6.39 -53.78
C ILE A 657 1.20 -5.08 -54.12
N GLY A 658 0.43 -4.54 -53.16
CA GLY A 658 -0.32 -3.28 -53.29
C GLY A 658 0.51 -1.99 -53.24
N GLY A 659 1.83 -2.06 -53.01
CA GLY A 659 2.73 -0.89 -53.09
C GLY A 659 2.68 0.06 -51.88
N GLY A 660 2.16 -0.38 -50.74
CA GLY A 660 2.11 0.38 -49.49
C GLY A 660 3.08 -0.16 -48.42
N LEU A 661 3.88 0.74 -47.83
CA LEU A 661 4.94 0.47 -46.85
C LEU A 661 6.15 -0.32 -47.40
N TRP A 662 7.26 -0.29 -46.65
CA TRP A 662 8.56 -0.92 -46.97
C TRP A 662 9.24 -0.44 -48.27
N SER A 663 9.60 0.85 -48.27
CA SER A 663 10.63 1.39 -49.18
C SER A 663 11.93 0.58 -49.07
N ARG A 664 12.68 0.49 -50.18
CA ARG A 664 13.94 -0.28 -50.29
C ARG A 664 15.05 0.32 -49.43
N GLY A 665 15.10 -0.09 -48.16
CA GLY A 665 16.24 0.10 -47.26
C GLY A 665 16.58 -1.21 -46.57
N THR A 666 17.78 -1.74 -46.81
CA THR A 666 18.29 -2.88 -46.02
C THR A 666 18.46 -2.44 -44.56
N PRO A 667 18.00 -3.23 -43.56
CA PRO A 667 18.12 -2.86 -42.16
C PRO A 667 19.59 -2.90 -41.72
N SER A 668 20.24 -1.73 -41.78
CA SER A 668 21.62 -1.54 -41.32
C SER A 668 21.68 -1.55 -39.79
N VAL A 669 22.53 -2.41 -39.22
CA VAL A 669 22.69 -2.57 -37.76
C VAL A 669 23.40 -1.35 -37.16
N THR A 670 22.65 -0.28 -36.86
CA THR A 670 23.15 0.93 -36.18
C THR A 670 23.27 0.69 -34.67
N ALA A 671 24.46 0.28 -34.24
CA ALA A 671 24.71 -0.43 -32.99
C ALA A 671 24.80 0.44 -31.70
N LYS A 672 23.81 1.29 -31.37
CA LYS A 672 23.84 2.09 -30.13
C LYS A 672 22.57 2.22 -29.27
N THR A 673 21.38 1.90 -29.76
CA THR A 673 20.14 1.99 -28.95
C THR A 673 19.14 0.90 -29.33
N LEU A 674 19.34 -0.31 -28.80
CA LEU A 674 18.40 -1.43 -28.92
C LEU A 674 18.29 -2.14 -27.57
N THR A 675 17.07 -2.41 -27.15
CA THR A 675 16.73 -3.24 -25.98
C THR A 675 16.69 -4.72 -26.37
N VAL A 676 16.55 -5.62 -25.39
CA VAL A 676 16.58 -7.07 -25.68
C VAL A 676 15.28 -7.57 -26.31
N GLU A 677 14.15 -6.89 -26.05
CA GLU A 677 12.86 -7.19 -26.69
C GLU A 677 12.91 -6.87 -28.20
N ASP A 678 13.51 -5.73 -28.59
CA ASP A 678 13.72 -5.33 -29.99
C ASP A 678 14.50 -6.37 -30.82
N MET A 679 15.37 -7.17 -30.18
CA MET A 679 16.19 -8.16 -30.89
C MET A 679 15.41 -9.43 -31.23
N ASN A 680 14.47 -9.86 -30.38
CA ASN A 680 13.58 -10.98 -30.73
C ASN A 680 12.65 -10.57 -31.88
N GLU A 681 12.16 -9.33 -31.87
CA GLU A 681 11.37 -8.80 -33.00
C GLU A 681 12.22 -8.66 -34.28
N GLN A 682 13.49 -8.24 -34.19
CA GLN A 682 14.40 -8.20 -35.35
C GLN A 682 14.78 -9.59 -35.88
N LEU A 683 14.96 -10.59 -35.01
CA LEU A 683 15.19 -11.98 -35.43
C LEU A 683 13.96 -12.52 -36.17
N ASP A 684 12.76 -12.26 -35.64
CA ASP A 684 11.50 -12.62 -36.28
C ASP A 684 11.28 -11.89 -37.60
N GLU A 685 11.64 -10.62 -37.68
CA GLU A 685 11.47 -9.82 -38.89
C GLU A 685 12.48 -10.20 -39.99
N LEU A 686 13.74 -10.47 -39.65
CA LEU A 686 14.71 -11.05 -40.60
C LEU A 686 14.29 -12.45 -41.06
N LEU A 687 13.64 -13.24 -40.19
CA LEU A 687 13.09 -14.54 -40.54
C LEU A 687 11.84 -14.42 -41.43
N ARG A 688 10.93 -13.45 -41.17
CA ARG A 688 9.81 -13.13 -42.08
C ARG A 688 10.30 -12.66 -43.45
N GLN A 689 11.29 -11.78 -43.50
CA GLN A 689 11.83 -11.24 -44.76
C GLN A 689 12.53 -12.33 -45.59
N SER A 690 13.35 -13.19 -44.96
CA SER A 690 14.01 -14.29 -45.66
C SER A 690 13.03 -15.39 -46.10
N ILE A 691 11.97 -15.69 -45.33
CA ILE A 691 10.89 -16.57 -45.81
C ILE A 691 10.10 -15.89 -46.94
N TYR A 692 9.76 -14.60 -46.85
CA TYR A 692 9.06 -13.85 -47.91
C TYR A 692 9.82 -13.89 -49.22
N ASN A 693 11.13 -13.56 -49.22
CA ASN A 693 11.95 -13.58 -50.43
C ASN A 693 11.93 -14.96 -51.10
N PHE A 694 12.08 -16.01 -50.28
CA PHE A 694 12.04 -17.40 -50.74
C PHE A 694 10.67 -17.79 -51.31
N THR A 695 9.57 -17.53 -50.60
CA THR A 695 8.22 -17.91 -51.03
C THR A 695 7.74 -17.09 -52.22
N HIS A 696 8.01 -15.78 -52.26
CA HIS A 696 7.72 -14.91 -53.40
C HIS A 696 8.46 -15.40 -54.66
N ARG A 697 9.76 -15.68 -54.56
CA ARG A 697 10.58 -16.12 -55.70
C ARG A 697 10.15 -17.48 -56.25
N TRP A 698 9.92 -18.47 -55.37
CA TRP A 698 9.45 -19.78 -55.81
C TRP A 698 7.98 -19.76 -56.24
N GLY A 699 7.11 -18.99 -55.60
CA GLY A 699 5.72 -18.77 -56.00
C GLY A 699 5.59 -18.09 -57.36
N ALA A 700 6.45 -17.11 -57.67
CA ALA A 700 6.53 -16.48 -58.98
C ALA A 700 7.00 -17.48 -60.07
N LEU A 701 7.99 -18.32 -59.79
CA LEU A 701 8.45 -19.37 -60.72
C LEU A 701 7.38 -20.44 -60.98
N MET A 702 6.65 -20.85 -59.94
CA MET A 702 5.48 -21.74 -60.05
C MET A 702 4.40 -21.11 -60.92
N ASN A 703 4.05 -19.85 -60.65
CA ASN A 703 3.00 -19.13 -61.37
C ASN A 703 3.36 -18.87 -62.85
N ASP A 704 4.61 -18.50 -63.14
CA ASP A 704 5.08 -18.25 -64.51
C ASP A 704 5.17 -19.53 -65.35
N SER A 705 5.46 -20.67 -64.69
CA SER A 705 5.35 -21.99 -65.31
C SER A 705 3.89 -22.40 -65.54
N GLN A 706 3.01 -22.17 -64.57
CA GLN A 706 1.58 -22.48 -64.67
C GLN A 706 0.91 -21.68 -65.79
N ASN A 707 1.28 -20.40 -65.94
CA ASN A 707 0.85 -19.52 -67.03
C ASN A 707 1.56 -19.79 -68.37
N ARG A 708 2.42 -20.82 -68.47
CA ARG A 708 3.13 -21.25 -69.69
C ARG A 708 3.89 -20.13 -70.43
N LYS A 709 4.53 -19.21 -69.69
CA LYS A 709 5.33 -18.13 -70.32
C LYS A 709 6.48 -18.71 -71.15
N PRO A 710 6.79 -18.13 -72.33
CA PRO A 710 7.85 -18.63 -73.20
C PRO A 710 9.21 -18.55 -72.52
N GLY A 711 9.95 -19.66 -72.52
CA GLY A 711 11.28 -19.79 -71.91
C GLY A 711 11.32 -20.33 -70.48
N VAL A 712 10.16 -20.56 -69.84
CA VAL A 712 10.08 -21.09 -68.46
C VAL A 712 10.10 -22.64 -68.44
N LYS A 713 10.64 -23.23 -67.37
CA LYS A 713 10.64 -24.70 -67.16
C LYS A 713 9.20 -25.23 -66.94
N PRO A 714 8.88 -26.50 -67.25
CA PRO A 714 7.61 -27.12 -66.89
C PRO A 714 7.44 -27.26 -65.37
N ILE A 715 6.19 -27.19 -64.88
CA ILE A 715 5.88 -27.06 -63.44
C ILE A 715 6.42 -28.24 -62.62
N ALA A 716 6.21 -29.47 -63.07
CA ALA A 716 6.74 -30.68 -62.43
C ALA A 716 8.28 -30.71 -62.31
N LYS A 717 9.00 -29.95 -63.14
CA LYS A 717 10.46 -29.78 -63.01
C LYS A 717 10.83 -28.70 -62.00
N VAL A 718 10.05 -27.63 -61.89
CA VAL A 718 10.21 -26.60 -60.84
C VAL A 718 9.91 -27.20 -59.46
N GLU A 719 8.84 -27.99 -59.35
CA GLU A 719 8.43 -28.70 -58.14
C GLU A 719 9.48 -29.73 -57.70
N ALA A 720 10.02 -30.54 -58.62
CA ALA A 720 11.08 -31.51 -58.32
C ALA A 720 12.41 -30.83 -57.91
N GLU A 721 12.77 -29.70 -58.54
CA GLU A 721 13.94 -28.93 -58.13
C GLU A 721 13.75 -28.34 -56.72
N LEU A 722 12.59 -27.74 -56.42
CA LEU A 722 12.22 -27.23 -55.10
C LEU A 722 12.23 -28.33 -54.02
N GLU A 723 11.63 -29.49 -54.31
CA GLU A 723 11.58 -30.63 -53.40
C GLU A 723 12.97 -31.18 -53.08
N SER A 724 13.86 -31.25 -54.08
CA SER A 724 15.25 -31.67 -53.86
C SER A 724 16.00 -30.71 -52.92
N LEU A 725 15.81 -29.40 -53.07
CA LEU A 725 16.45 -28.38 -52.23
C LEU A 725 15.93 -28.38 -50.79
N LEU A 726 14.60 -28.44 -50.62
CA LEU A 726 13.99 -28.53 -49.29
C LEU A 726 14.37 -29.83 -48.56
N THR A 727 14.44 -30.94 -49.29
CA THR A 727 14.87 -32.24 -48.72
C THR A 727 16.33 -32.22 -48.29
N VAL A 728 17.23 -31.60 -49.06
CA VAL A 728 18.64 -31.45 -48.64
C VAL A 728 18.77 -30.49 -47.45
N ALA A 729 17.99 -29.40 -47.41
CA ALA A 729 18.05 -28.41 -46.34
C ALA A 729 17.49 -28.92 -45.00
N PHE A 730 16.36 -29.64 -45.02
CA PHE A 730 15.55 -30.00 -43.84
C PHE A 730 15.21 -31.51 -43.76
N SER A 731 16.09 -32.39 -44.26
CA SER A 731 15.88 -33.85 -44.19
C SER A 731 15.54 -34.32 -42.78
N ASN A 732 14.56 -35.21 -42.68
CA ASN A 732 13.90 -35.70 -41.45
C ASN A 732 12.98 -34.69 -40.74
N GLN A 733 12.62 -33.55 -41.34
CA GLN A 733 11.64 -32.60 -40.79
C GLN A 733 10.48 -32.32 -41.77
N PRO A 734 9.51 -33.25 -41.91
CA PRO A 734 8.41 -33.13 -42.87
C PRO A 734 7.49 -31.93 -42.58
N GLU A 735 7.35 -31.52 -41.32
CA GLU A 735 6.53 -30.37 -40.91
C GLU A 735 7.05 -29.04 -41.47
N VAL A 736 8.37 -28.82 -41.40
CA VAL A 736 9.04 -27.62 -41.95
C VAL A 736 8.88 -27.58 -43.47
N ILE A 737 9.13 -28.70 -44.14
CA ILE A 737 8.98 -28.83 -45.59
C ILE A 737 7.52 -28.63 -46.02
N GLY A 738 6.57 -29.18 -45.26
CA GLY A 738 5.13 -29.03 -45.49
C GLY A 738 4.68 -27.57 -45.39
N LYS A 739 5.03 -26.87 -44.30
CA LYS A 739 4.66 -25.46 -44.11
C LYS A 739 5.30 -24.50 -45.11
N LEU A 740 6.56 -24.74 -45.50
CA LEU A 740 7.20 -23.96 -46.57
C LEU A 740 6.52 -24.19 -47.94
N LYS A 741 6.13 -25.43 -48.27
CA LYS A 741 5.36 -25.72 -49.50
C LYS A 741 3.96 -25.10 -49.47
N GLU A 742 3.26 -25.16 -48.33
CA GLU A 742 1.93 -24.55 -48.13
C GLU A 742 1.99 -23.04 -48.41
N ALA A 743 2.99 -22.35 -47.85
CA ALA A 743 3.20 -20.92 -48.08
C ALA A 743 3.53 -20.55 -49.54
N ILE A 744 4.33 -21.35 -50.23
CA ILE A 744 4.61 -21.16 -51.68
C ILE A 744 3.33 -21.32 -52.49
N GLY A 745 2.48 -22.31 -52.16
CA GLY A 745 1.18 -22.52 -52.80
C GLY A 745 0.23 -21.33 -52.60
N GLN A 746 0.09 -20.85 -51.36
CA GLN A 746 -0.73 -19.67 -51.04
C GLN A 746 -0.25 -18.41 -51.79
N HIS A 747 1.07 -18.19 -51.89
CA HIS A 747 1.61 -17.06 -52.63
C HIS A 747 1.42 -17.19 -54.16
N ALA A 748 1.49 -18.41 -54.71
CA ALA A 748 1.20 -18.66 -56.13
C ALA A 748 -0.30 -18.47 -56.47
N GLN A 749 -1.21 -18.79 -55.54
CA GLN A 749 -2.65 -18.55 -55.66
C GLN A 749 -2.95 -17.04 -55.65
N ALA A 750 -2.47 -16.30 -54.64
CA ALA A 750 -2.68 -14.86 -54.53
C ALA A 750 -2.16 -14.06 -55.75
N LEU A 751 -1.10 -14.55 -56.42
CA LEU A 751 -0.58 -13.98 -57.67
C LEU A 751 -1.46 -14.23 -58.91
N ASN A 752 -2.42 -15.16 -58.85
CA ASN A 752 -3.47 -15.33 -59.86
C ASN A 752 -4.74 -14.56 -59.47
N ASP A 753 -5.14 -14.56 -58.20
CA ASP A 753 -6.32 -13.82 -57.72
C ASP A 753 -6.21 -12.31 -58.07
N VAL A 754 -5.05 -11.68 -57.80
CA VAL A 754 -4.76 -10.27 -58.15
C VAL A 754 -4.73 -10.02 -59.67
N LYS A 755 -4.52 -11.06 -60.49
CA LYS A 755 -4.51 -10.98 -61.95
C LYS A 755 -5.93 -11.02 -62.51
N ASP A 756 -6.80 -11.83 -61.91
CA ASP A 756 -8.21 -11.92 -62.27
C ASP A 756 -8.99 -10.67 -61.76
N GLU A 757 -8.68 -10.17 -60.56
CA GLU A 757 -9.17 -8.86 -60.08
C GLU A 757 -8.81 -7.74 -61.06
N LYS A 758 -7.57 -7.71 -61.58
CA LYS A 758 -7.15 -6.72 -62.57
C LYS A 758 -7.83 -6.86 -63.94
N GLN A 759 -8.43 -8.00 -64.27
CA GLN A 759 -9.25 -8.13 -65.48
C GLN A 759 -10.73 -7.79 -65.24
N GLY A 760 -11.20 -7.85 -64.00
CA GLY A 760 -12.52 -7.32 -63.62
C GLY A 760 -12.56 -5.80 -63.43
N MET A 761 -11.45 -5.18 -63.04
CA MET A 761 -11.40 -3.78 -62.59
C MET A 761 -11.63 -2.76 -63.73
N ASP A 762 -11.24 -3.06 -64.98
CA ASP A 762 -11.54 -2.24 -66.16
C ASP A 762 -13.04 -2.18 -66.53
N ALA A 763 -13.88 -3.03 -65.93
CA ALA A 763 -15.31 -3.14 -66.24
C ALA A 763 -16.24 -2.65 -65.10
N LEU A 764 -15.69 -2.25 -63.94
CA LEU A 764 -16.46 -2.01 -62.71
C LEU A 764 -16.14 -0.67 -62.02
N GLU A 765 -15.54 0.30 -62.70
CA GLU A 765 -15.24 1.64 -62.16
C GLU A 765 -16.49 2.54 -62.00
N LEU A 766 -17.69 1.96 -61.81
CA LEU A 766 -18.96 2.71 -61.75
C LEU A 766 -20.00 2.11 -60.79
N GLU A 767 -19.62 1.56 -59.63
CA GLU A 767 -20.52 1.57 -58.46
C GLU A 767 -19.87 1.38 -57.07
N SER A 768 -20.34 2.18 -56.10
CA SER A 768 -20.31 1.93 -54.63
C SER A 768 -18.98 1.66 -53.90
N THR A 769 -18.26 2.73 -53.51
CA THR A 769 -17.28 2.66 -52.39
C THR A 769 -17.99 2.63 -51.02
N LYS A 770 -17.93 1.51 -50.27
CA LYS A 770 -18.30 1.45 -48.84
C LYS A 770 -17.37 0.53 -48.05
N GLN A 771 -16.88 0.99 -46.90
CA GLN A 771 -16.01 0.23 -46.00
C GLN A 771 -16.82 -0.72 -45.09
N SER A 772 -16.19 -1.79 -44.60
CA SER A 772 -16.83 -2.77 -43.71
C SER A 772 -17.00 -2.20 -42.28
N PRO A 773 -18.17 -2.39 -41.63
CA PRO A 773 -18.43 -1.87 -40.28
C PRO A 773 -17.51 -2.46 -39.19
N ALA A 774 -16.92 -3.64 -39.43
CA ALA A 774 -15.91 -4.22 -38.55
C ALA A 774 -14.61 -3.39 -38.53
N VAL A 775 -14.19 -2.87 -39.70
CA VAL A 775 -12.98 -2.04 -39.83
C VAL A 775 -13.17 -0.69 -39.13
N GLU A 776 -14.35 -0.08 -39.28
CA GLU A 776 -14.69 1.13 -38.54
C GLU A 776 -14.67 0.93 -37.02
N THR A 777 -15.25 -0.18 -36.54
CA THR A 777 -15.26 -0.51 -35.09
C THR A 777 -13.84 -0.75 -34.56
N ALA A 778 -12.96 -1.36 -35.36
CA ALA A 778 -11.56 -1.53 -35.01
C ALA A 778 -10.80 -0.19 -34.92
N LYS A 779 -11.07 0.78 -35.82
CA LYS A 779 -10.52 2.14 -35.73
C LYS A 779 -10.96 2.87 -34.45
N ASP A 780 -12.23 2.71 -34.06
CA ASP A 780 -12.75 3.29 -32.80
C ASP A 780 -12.06 2.69 -31.57
N LEU A 781 -11.97 1.35 -31.50
CA LEU A 781 -11.31 0.65 -30.40
C LEU A 781 -9.83 1.03 -30.30
N PHE A 782 -9.11 1.10 -31.42
CA PHE A 782 -7.69 1.47 -31.45
C PHE A 782 -7.47 2.93 -31.04
N SER A 783 -8.24 3.87 -31.60
CA SER A 783 -8.13 5.28 -31.22
C SER A 783 -8.46 5.52 -29.74
N GLY A 784 -9.47 4.81 -29.19
CA GLY A 784 -9.76 4.79 -27.77
C GLY A 784 -8.63 4.21 -26.91
N ALA A 785 -7.93 3.16 -27.39
CA ALA A 785 -6.76 2.61 -26.69
C ALA A 785 -5.59 3.61 -26.63
N VAL A 786 -5.25 4.26 -27.75
CA VAL A 786 -4.20 5.30 -27.81
C VAL A 786 -4.59 6.52 -26.95
N GLY A 787 -5.88 6.91 -26.96
CA GLY A 787 -6.44 7.91 -26.07
C GLY A 787 -6.30 7.53 -24.58
N GLY A 788 -6.54 6.27 -24.23
CA GLY A 788 -6.36 5.76 -22.87
C GLY A 788 -4.90 5.74 -22.41
N ILE A 789 -3.96 5.47 -23.31
CA ILE A 789 -2.51 5.60 -23.02
C ILE A 789 -2.16 7.06 -22.70
N ALA A 790 -2.63 8.02 -23.51
CA ALA A 790 -2.42 9.44 -23.25
C ALA A 790 -3.08 9.90 -21.93
N GLN A 791 -4.28 9.40 -21.63
CA GLN A 791 -4.99 9.63 -20.37
C GLN A 791 -4.17 9.21 -19.14
N VAL A 792 -3.46 8.09 -19.24
CA VAL A 792 -2.55 7.62 -18.19
C VAL A 792 -1.28 8.47 -18.11
N LEU A 793 -0.61 8.74 -19.23
CA LEU A 793 0.65 9.50 -19.24
C LEU A 793 0.48 10.95 -18.74
N ILE A 794 -0.68 11.56 -18.96
CA ILE A 794 -1.02 12.89 -18.45
C ILE A 794 -1.53 12.82 -17.00
N GLY A 795 -2.22 11.75 -16.62
CA GLY A 795 -2.78 11.57 -15.29
C GLY A 795 -1.80 11.07 -14.21
N GLN A 796 -0.75 10.34 -14.59
CA GLN A 796 0.16 9.65 -13.65
C GLN A 796 0.91 10.60 -12.71
N PRO A 797 1.45 11.77 -13.13
CA PRO A 797 2.14 12.67 -12.20
C PRO A 797 1.23 13.14 -11.05
N PHE A 798 -0.05 13.41 -11.34
CA PHE A 798 -1.05 13.76 -10.33
C PHE A 798 -1.36 12.58 -9.39
N ASP A 799 -1.43 11.34 -9.91
CA ASP A 799 -1.59 10.14 -9.09
C ASP A 799 -0.39 9.92 -8.14
N ILE A 800 0.84 10.07 -8.62
CA ILE A 800 2.06 9.87 -7.80
C ILE A 800 2.18 10.95 -6.71
N VAL A 801 1.93 12.22 -7.03
CA VAL A 801 1.90 13.31 -6.04
C VAL A 801 0.80 13.08 -5.01
N LYS A 802 -0.41 12.69 -5.44
CA LYS A 802 -1.53 12.36 -4.54
C LYS A 802 -1.17 11.21 -3.61
N VAL A 803 -0.64 10.11 -4.13
CA VAL A 803 -0.26 8.94 -3.32
C VAL A 803 0.81 9.32 -2.30
N ARG A 804 1.90 9.98 -2.69
CA ARG A 804 2.96 10.39 -1.74
C ARG A 804 2.44 11.33 -0.65
N LEU A 805 1.49 12.22 -0.96
CA LEU A 805 0.82 13.07 0.03
C LEU A 805 -0.16 12.31 0.95
N GLN A 806 -0.62 11.13 0.54
CA GLN A 806 -1.51 10.27 1.34
C GLN A 806 -0.77 9.18 2.14
N THR A 807 0.44 8.78 1.73
CA THR A 807 1.24 7.73 2.38
C THR A 807 2.38 8.25 3.25
N THR A 808 2.61 9.57 3.31
CA THR A 808 3.79 10.15 3.97
C THR A 808 3.51 11.57 4.46
N THR A 809 3.75 11.81 5.76
CA THR A 809 3.53 13.10 6.44
C THR A 809 4.60 14.16 6.17
N GLN A 810 5.73 13.80 5.54
CA GLN A 810 6.85 14.69 5.23
C GLN A 810 6.49 15.83 4.25
N TYR A 811 5.34 15.75 3.57
CA TYR A 811 4.94 16.71 2.54
C TYR A 811 3.81 17.63 3.01
N SER A 812 4.15 18.89 3.29
CA SER A 812 3.18 19.91 3.72
C SER A 812 2.19 20.36 2.63
N SER A 813 2.46 20.09 1.35
CA SER A 813 1.56 20.40 0.24
C SER A 813 1.88 19.58 -1.01
N ALA A 814 0.93 19.50 -1.96
CA ALA A 814 1.13 18.83 -3.24
C ALA A 814 2.26 19.46 -4.09
N ILE A 815 2.46 20.78 -4.00
CA ILE A 815 3.53 21.50 -4.70
C ILE A 815 4.89 21.18 -4.05
N ASN A 816 4.95 21.10 -2.71
CA ASN A 816 6.16 20.66 -2.00
C ASN A 816 6.51 19.20 -2.33
N ALA A 817 5.51 18.31 -2.35
CA ALA A 817 5.68 16.92 -2.79
C ALA A 817 6.23 16.84 -4.22
N ALA A 818 5.59 17.50 -5.20
CA ALA A 818 6.06 17.50 -6.59
C ALA A 818 7.49 18.06 -6.72
N THR A 819 7.80 19.18 -6.05
CA THR A 819 9.12 19.80 -6.09
C THR A 819 10.20 18.88 -5.49
N THR A 820 9.89 18.20 -4.39
CA THR A 820 10.82 17.31 -3.69
C THR A 820 11.02 15.99 -4.45
N ILE A 821 9.96 15.41 -5.02
CA ILE A 821 10.07 14.23 -5.91
C ILE A 821 10.95 14.57 -7.13
N TYR A 822 10.74 15.73 -7.77
CA TYR A 822 11.53 16.17 -8.92
C TYR A 822 13.01 16.37 -8.56
N LYS A 823 13.31 16.99 -7.40
CA LYS A 823 14.69 17.22 -6.94
C LYS A 823 15.42 15.95 -6.50
N ASN A 824 14.73 15.04 -5.81
CA ASN A 824 15.37 13.92 -5.11
C ASN A 824 15.30 12.60 -5.90
N GLU A 825 14.26 12.39 -6.71
CA GLU A 825 14.08 11.16 -7.52
C GLU A 825 14.07 11.42 -9.04
N GLY A 826 14.07 12.68 -9.48
CA GLY A 826 14.10 13.06 -10.89
C GLY A 826 12.76 12.94 -11.64
N ALA A 827 12.71 13.44 -12.87
CA ALA A 827 11.49 13.50 -13.68
C ALA A 827 10.85 12.13 -13.96
N LEU A 828 11.65 11.06 -14.05
CA LEU A 828 11.14 9.69 -14.28
C LEU A 828 10.42 9.10 -13.06
N ALA A 829 10.59 9.68 -11.86
CA ALA A 829 9.91 9.21 -10.65
C ALA A 829 8.39 9.32 -10.73
N PHE A 830 7.87 10.33 -11.45
CA PHE A 830 6.45 10.49 -11.74
C PHE A 830 5.86 9.40 -12.63
N TYR A 831 6.70 8.54 -13.24
CA TYR A 831 6.29 7.46 -14.13
C TYR A 831 6.65 6.06 -13.61
N LYS A 832 7.13 5.95 -12.37
CA LYS A 832 7.28 4.65 -11.69
C LYS A 832 5.92 3.96 -11.57
N GLY A 833 5.85 2.68 -11.94
CA GLY A 833 4.63 1.86 -11.86
C GLY A 833 3.54 2.11 -12.91
N THR A 834 3.82 2.85 -14.00
CA THR A 834 2.79 3.26 -14.99
C THR A 834 2.25 2.11 -15.85
N LEU A 835 2.97 0.99 -15.99
CA LEU A 835 2.62 -0.11 -16.91
C LEU A 835 1.26 -0.76 -16.60
N THR A 836 0.97 -1.07 -15.33
CA THR A 836 -0.30 -1.71 -14.94
C THR A 836 -1.52 -0.78 -15.13
N PRO A 837 -1.48 0.51 -14.73
CA PRO A 837 -2.48 1.49 -15.14
C PRO A 837 -2.68 1.61 -16.66
N LEU A 838 -1.59 1.61 -17.44
CA LEU A 838 -1.62 1.80 -18.89
C LEU A 838 -2.44 0.73 -19.60
N ILE A 839 -2.23 -0.55 -19.27
CA ILE A 839 -2.99 -1.68 -19.84
C ILE A 839 -4.46 -1.59 -19.41
N GLY A 840 -4.75 -1.42 -18.12
CA GLY A 840 -6.12 -1.44 -17.59
C GLY A 840 -6.98 -0.27 -18.06
N ILE A 841 -6.43 0.95 -18.06
CA ILE A 841 -7.15 2.16 -18.49
C ILE A 841 -7.22 2.24 -20.02
N GLY A 842 -6.19 1.80 -20.74
CA GLY A 842 -6.22 1.67 -22.20
C GLY A 842 -7.38 0.78 -22.67
N ALA A 843 -7.56 -0.38 -22.05
CA ALA A 843 -8.68 -1.28 -22.34
C ALA A 843 -10.06 -0.65 -22.00
N CYS A 844 -10.19 0.01 -20.84
CA CYS A 844 -11.44 0.69 -20.47
C CYS A 844 -11.82 1.80 -21.46
N VAL A 845 -10.88 2.70 -21.81
CA VAL A 845 -11.15 3.81 -22.74
C VAL A 845 -11.39 3.32 -24.17
N SER A 846 -10.71 2.24 -24.59
CA SER A 846 -11.01 1.54 -25.84
C SER A 846 -12.48 1.09 -25.89
N VAL A 847 -12.96 0.36 -24.87
CA VAL A 847 -14.37 -0.07 -24.75
C VAL A 847 -15.33 1.11 -24.74
N GLN A 848 -15.01 2.20 -24.05
CA GLN A 848 -15.86 3.41 -24.01
C GLN A 848 -16.07 4.03 -25.39
N PHE A 849 -15.00 4.31 -26.13
CA PHE A 849 -15.11 4.93 -27.46
C PHE A 849 -15.70 3.96 -28.51
N GLY A 850 -15.32 2.67 -28.46
CA GLY A 850 -15.90 1.65 -29.33
C GLY A 850 -17.41 1.47 -29.13
N ALA A 851 -17.86 1.33 -27.87
CA ALA A 851 -19.28 1.19 -27.56
C ALA A 851 -20.08 2.48 -27.83
N PHE A 852 -19.50 3.65 -27.59
CA PHE A 852 -20.11 4.94 -27.92
C PHE A 852 -20.33 5.08 -29.44
N ASN A 853 -19.29 4.85 -30.25
CA ASN A 853 -19.41 4.99 -31.71
C ASN A 853 -20.28 3.88 -32.33
N ALA A 854 -20.29 2.67 -31.77
CA ALA A 854 -21.24 1.61 -32.16
C ALA A 854 -22.71 2.01 -31.89
N ALA A 855 -23.01 2.54 -30.70
CA ALA A 855 -24.35 3.04 -30.38
C ALA A 855 -24.74 4.26 -31.24
N LYS A 856 -23.79 5.16 -31.49
CA LYS A 856 -23.96 6.33 -32.39
C LYS A 856 -24.36 5.89 -33.79
N ARG A 857 -23.64 4.93 -34.39
CA ARG A 857 -24.01 4.33 -35.70
C ARG A 857 -25.39 3.69 -35.68
N TRP A 858 -25.74 2.96 -34.62
CA TRP A 858 -27.06 2.34 -34.48
C TRP A 858 -28.20 3.38 -34.49
N PHE A 859 -28.03 4.50 -33.78
CA PHE A 859 -28.97 5.62 -33.84
C PHE A 859 -28.97 6.31 -35.21
N GLN A 860 -27.82 6.49 -35.87
CA GLN A 860 -27.77 7.08 -37.23
C GLN A 860 -28.52 6.24 -38.25
N THR A 861 -28.35 4.92 -38.25
CA THR A 861 -29.12 4.01 -39.11
C THR A 861 -30.62 4.12 -38.82
N ARG A 862 -31.01 4.25 -37.54
CA ARG A 862 -32.41 4.42 -37.13
C ARG A 862 -32.98 5.80 -37.47
N ASN A 863 -32.14 6.83 -37.60
CA ASN A 863 -32.48 8.18 -38.04
C ASN A 863 -32.42 8.36 -39.57
N ASN A 864 -32.28 7.27 -40.36
CA ASN A 864 -32.04 7.32 -41.81
C ASN A 864 -30.86 8.22 -42.23
N GLY A 865 -29.82 8.32 -41.39
CA GLY A 865 -28.62 9.13 -41.63
C GLY A 865 -28.71 10.58 -41.15
N ALA A 866 -29.83 11.04 -40.59
CA ALA A 866 -29.93 12.36 -39.98
C ALA A 866 -29.12 12.47 -38.66
N ASP A 867 -28.68 13.69 -38.32
CA ASP A 867 -27.93 14.00 -37.10
C ASP A 867 -28.64 13.51 -35.83
N LEU A 868 -27.84 13.10 -34.83
CA LEU A 868 -28.38 12.60 -33.57
C LEU A 868 -28.84 13.74 -32.68
N SER A 869 -29.93 13.53 -31.94
CA SER A 869 -30.32 14.43 -30.86
C SER A 869 -29.34 14.33 -29.68
N TYR A 870 -29.25 15.38 -28.86
CA TYR A 870 -28.46 15.33 -27.63
C TYR A 870 -28.94 14.27 -26.63
N SER A 871 -30.21 13.84 -26.69
CA SER A 871 -30.70 12.69 -25.93
C SER A 871 -30.24 11.34 -26.49
N GLN A 872 -30.05 11.20 -27.80
CA GLN A 872 -29.43 10.02 -28.42
C GLN A 872 -27.92 9.97 -28.15
N TYR A 873 -27.22 11.12 -28.12
CA TYR A 873 -25.84 11.20 -27.66
C TYR A 873 -25.71 10.78 -26.19
N ALA A 874 -26.61 11.25 -25.31
CA ALA A 874 -26.62 10.85 -23.90
C ALA A 874 -26.91 9.35 -23.73
N ALA A 875 -27.83 8.78 -24.51
CA ALA A 875 -28.10 7.34 -24.53
C ALA A 875 -26.90 6.51 -25.03
N SER A 876 -26.18 7.00 -26.05
CA SER A 876 -24.96 6.37 -26.57
C SER A 876 -23.83 6.39 -25.54
N GLY A 877 -23.63 7.52 -24.86
CA GLY A 877 -22.65 7.64 -23.77
C GLY A 877 -23.02 6.79 -22.55
N ALA A 878 -24.31 6.72 -22.19
CA ALA A 878 -24.78 5.84 -21.13
C ALA A 878 -24.56 4.36 -21.45
N PHE A 879 -24.83 3.93 -22.70
CA PHE A 879 -24.54 2.57 -23.17
C PHE A 879 -23.03 2.25 -23.09
N ALA A 880 -22.17 3.18 -23.52
CA ALA A 880 -20.73 3.05 -23.38
C ALA A 880 -20.29 2.89 -21.91
N GLY A 881 -20.93 3.59 -20.98
CA GLY A 881 -20.72 3.44 -19.54
C GLY A 881 -21.15 2.07 -19.01
N VAL A 882 -22.30 1.56 -19.42
CA VAL A 882 -22.76 0.22 -19.05
C VAL A 882 -21.79 -0.85 -19.57
N ALA A 883 -21.36 -0.76 -20.83
CA ALA A 883 -20.36 -1.66 -21.41
C ALA A 883 -19.02 -1.61 -20.68
N ASN A 884 -18.50 -0.40 -20.41
CA ASN A 884 -17.27 -0.18 -19.64
C ASN A 884 -17.34 -0.76 -18.22
N SER A 885 -18.50 -0.66 -17.57
CA SER A 885 -18.67 -1.04 -16.16
C SER A 885 -18.30 -2.49 -15.85
N VAL A 886 -18.43 -3.41 -16.82
CA VAL A 886 -18.07 -4.82 -16.67
C VAL A 886 -16.57 -4.99 -16.43
N LEU A 887 -15.75 -4.16 -17.10
CA LEU A 887 -14.30 -4.16 -16.96
C LEU A 887 -13.83 -3.21 -15.86
N SER A 888 -14.44 -2.03 -15.73
CA SER A 888 -14.01 -1.03 -14.74
C SER A 888 -14.36 -1.44 -13.31
N GLY A 889 -15.55 -2.02 -13.08
CA GLY A 889 -16.03 -2.48 -11.77
C GLY A 889 -15.02 -3.29 -10.96
N PRO A 890 -14.50 -4.43 -11.47
CA PRO A 890 -13.50 -5.23 -10.76
C PRO A 890 -12.16 -4.48 -10.58
N ILE A 891 -11.67 -3.81 -11.62
CA ILE A 891 -10.38 -3.12 -11.62
C ILE A 891 -10.38 -1.97 -10.61
N GLU A 892 -11.43 -1.14 -10.61
CA GLU A 892 -11.58 0.00 -9.71
C GLU A 892 -11.79 -0.45 -8.26
N HIS A 893 -12.57 -1.50 -7.99
CA HIS A 893 -12.76 -2.01 -6.63
C HIS A 893 -11.45 -2.52 -6.02
N ILE A 894 -10.66 -3.28 -6.79
CA ILE A 894 -9.33 -3.76 -6.36
C ILE A 894 -8.38 -2.57 -6.17
N ARG A 895 -8.35 -1.60 -7.10
CA ARG A 895 -7.54 -0.38 -6.98
C ARG A 895 -7.89 0.41 -5.70
N ILE A 896 -9.18 0.63 -5.44
CA ILE A 896 -9.66 1.37 -4.26
C ILE A 896 -9.24 0.65 -2.98
N ARG A 897 -9.42 -0.67 -2.87
CA ARG A 897 -8.98 -1.48 -1.71
C ARG A 897 -7.48 -1.41 -1.47
N LEU A 898 -6.68 -1.51 -2.53
CA LEU A 898 -5.22 -1.45 -2.43
C LEU A 898 -4.70 -0.05 -2.08
N GLN A 899 -5.43 1.01 -2.44
CA GLN A 899 -5.11 2.40 -2.11
C GLN A 899 -5.64 2.83 -0.73
N SER A 900 -6.72 2.22 -0.22
CA SER A 900 -7.37 2.58 1.05
C SER A 900 -6.88 1.78 2.28
N GLN A 901 -5.90 0.88 2.11
CA GLN A 901 -5.39 0.04 3.20
C GLN A 901 -4.34 0.77 4.07
N PRO A 902 -4.15 0.36 5.33
CA PRO A 902 -3.03 0.84 6.14
C PRO A 902 -1.68 0.45 5.54
N HIS A 903 -0.66 1.27 5.82
CA HIS A 903 0.73 1.01 5.46
C HIS A 903 1.49 0.48 6.69
N GLY A 904 2.64 -0.16 6.49
CA GLY A 904 3.39 -0.84 7.56
C GLY A 904 2.71 -2.13 8.04
N ALA A 905 2.87 -2.47 9.33
CA ALA A 905 2.41 -3.74 9.91
C ALA A 905 0.89 -3.98 9.82
N GLY A 906 0.07 -2.94 9.68
CA GLY A 906 -1.39 -3.05 9.52
C GLY A 906 -1.89 -3.39 8.10
N ARG A 907 -0.99 -3.80 7.19
CA ARG A 907 -1.30 -3.98 5.77
C ARG A 907 -2.23 -5.16 5.50
N LEU A 908 -3.44 -4.87 5.01
CA LEU A 908 -4.49 -5.87 4.76
C LEU A 908 -4.24 -6.77 3.54
N TYR A 909 -3.57 -6.26 2.48
CA TYR A 909 -3.42 -6.94 1.19
C TYR A 909 -1.98 -6.89 0.66
N SER A 910 -1.35 -8.06 0.47
CA SER A 910 0.02 -8.18 -0.06
C SER A 910 0.12 -7.83 -1.55
N GLY A 911 -0.98 -7.92 -2.29
CA GLY A 911 -1.09 -7.48 -3.69
C GLY A 911 -2.49 -7.70 -4.29
N PRO A 912 -2.67 -7.45 -5.60
CA PRO A 912 -3.96 -7.61 -6.28
C PRO A 912 -4.54 -9.03 -6.18
N GLY A 913 -3.70 -10.08 -6.33
CA GLY A 913 -4.15 -11.47 -6.22
C GLY A 913 -4.61 -11.86 -4.81
N ASP A 914 -3.92 -11.37 -3.77
CA ASP A 914 -4.32 -11.56 -2.37
C ASP A 914 -5.61 -10.77 -2.04
N CYS A 915 -5.76 -9.56 -2.58
CA CYS A 915 -7.02 -8.82 -2.52
C CYS A 915 -8.17 -9.61 -3.17
N ILE A 916 -7.99 -10.17 -4.36
CA ILE A 916 -8.97 -11.04 -5.03
C ILE A 916 -9.32 -12.26 -4.18
N ARG A 917 -8.31 -12.96 -3.63
CA ARG A 917 -8.48 -14.17 -2.80
C ARG A 917 -9.28 -13.87 -1.53
N LYS A 918 -8.88 -12.86 -0.76
CA LYS A 918 -9.56 -12.43 0.48
C LYS A 918 -10.97 -11.92 0.22
N LEU A 919 -11.16 -11.21 -0.90
CA LEU A 919 -12.47 -10.69 -1.32
C LEU A 919 -13.45 -11.80 -1.73
N GLY A 920 -12.96 -12.86 -2.38
CA GLY A 920 -13.74 -14.03 -2.75
C GLY A 920 -14.09 -14.95 -1.57
N ALA A 921 -13.27 -14.96 -0.50
CA ALA A 921 -13.42 -15.88 0.62
C ALA A 921 -14.72 -15.72 1.44
N HIS A 922 -15.31 -14.52 1.49
CA HIS A 922 -16.47 -14.25 2.35
C HIS A 922 -17.84 -14.52 1.72
N ASN A 923 -18.00 -14.34 0.41
CA ASN A 923 -19.30 -14.44 -0.30
C ASN A 923 -19.18 -15.09 -1.70
N GLY A 924 -18.04 -15.70 -2.03
CA GLY A 924 -17.72 -16.18 -3.37
C GLY A 924 -17.09 -15.10 -4.26
N ILE A 925 -16.23 -15.54 -5.18
CA ILE A 925 -15.33 -14.68 -5.99
C ILE A 925 -16.09 -13.57 -6.73
N LEU A 926 -17.13 -13.92 -7.49
CA LEU A 926 -17.90 -12.95 -8.28
C LEU A 926 -18.67 -11.95 -7.39
N SER A 927 -19.32 -12.42 -6.33
CA SER A 927 -20.11 -11.58 -5.42
C SER A 927 -19.23 -10.59 -4.65
N GLY A 928 -18.04 -11.03 -4.21
CA GLY A 928 -17.05 -10.17 -3.59
C GLY A 928 -16.51 -9.12 -4.55
N ILE A 929 -16.00 -9.54 -5.72
CA ILE A 929 -15.37 -8.64 -6.69
C ILE A 929 -16.35 -7.57 -7.19
N TYR A 930 -17.58 -7.95 -7.56
CA TYR A 930 -18.60 -7.02 -8.07
C TYR A 930 -19.42 -6.32 -6.96
N ARG A 931 -18.92 -6.27 -5.71
CA ARG A 931 -19.54 -5.47 -4.65
C ARG A 931 -19.59 -3.99 -5.07
N GLY A 932 -20.78 -3.41 -5.00
CA GLY A 932 -21.04 -2.03 -5.43
C GLY A 932 -21.33 -1.86 -6.92
N GLN A 933 -21.33 -2.92 -7.74
CA GLN A 933 -21.46 -2.82 -9.21
C GLN A 933 -22.72 -2.07 -9.68
N VAL A 934 -23.84 -2.16 -8.97
CA VAL A 934 -25.05 -1.37 -9.30
C VAL A 934 -24.78 0.14 -9.22
N VAL A 935 -23.98 0.58 -8.24
CA VAL A 935 -23.57 1.99 -8.11
C VAL A 935 -22.56 2.35 -9.20
N THR A 936 -21.63 1.45 -9.52
CA THR A 936 -20.71 1.61 -10.66
C THR A 936 -21.48 1.81 -11.96
N ILE A 937 -22.43 0.94 -12.30
CA ILE A 937 -23.27 1.04 -13.51
C ILE A 937 -23.96 2.40 -13.61
N TRP A 938 -24.60 2.87 -12.52
CA TRP A 938 -25.22 4.21 -12.50
C TRP A 938 -24.20 5.33 -12.63
N ARG A 939 -23.04 5.24 -11.94
CA ARG A 939 -21.95 6.22 -12.03
C ARG A 939 -21.41 6.30 -13.46
N GLU A 940 -21.04 5.19 -14.07
CA GLU A 940 -20.51 5.15 -15.44
C GLU A 940 -21.55 5.67 -16.44
N ALA A 941 -22.83 5.26 -16.34
CA ALA A 941 -23.88 5.66 -17.26
C ALA A 941 -24.16 7.17 -17.23
N PHE A 942 -24.24 7.78 -16.05
CA PHE A 942 -24.36 9.24 -15.94
C PHE A 942 -23.08 9.96 -16.34
N ALA A 943 -21.91 9.46 -15.94
CA ALA A 943 -20.59 10.03 -16.24
C ALA A 943 -20.38 10.19 -17.75
N TYR A 944 -20.36 9.09 -18.52
CA TYR A 944 -20.07 9.17 -19.96
C TYR A 944 -21.25 9.67 -20.78
N GLY A 945 -22.49 9.45 -20.32
CA GLY A 945 -23.69 10.08 -20.91
C GLY A 945 -23.57 11.60 -20.90
N ALA A 946 -23.10 12.19 -19.80
CA ALA A 946 -22.83 13.62 -19.71
C ALA A 946 -21.56 14.03 -20.49
N TRP A 947 -20.47 13.27 -20.39
CA TRP A 947 -19.17 13.53 -21.03
C TRP A 947 -19.28 13.65 -22.55
N PHE A 948 -19.79 12.61 -23.21
CA PHE A 948 -19.91 12.58 -24.66
C PHE A 948 -20.93 13.61 -25.15
N THR A 949 -22.04 13.81 -24.44
CA THR A 949 -23.04 14.83 -24.81
C THR A 949 -22.48 16.24 -24.71
N ALA A 950 -21.70 16.55 -23.65
CA ALA A 950 -21.06 17.85 -23.49
C ALA A 950 -20.01 18.10 -24.58
N PHE A 951 -19.17 17.11 -24.87
CA PHE A 951 -18.16 17.19 -25.94
C PHE A 951 -18.80 17.38 -27.32
N GLU A 952 -19.80 16.57 -27.66
CA GLU A 952 -20.53 16.64 -28.93
C GLU A 952 -21.31 17.97 -29.05
N TYR A 953 -21.94 18.46 -27.98
CA TYR A 953 -22.60 19.77 -27.93
C TYR A 953 -21.60 20.91 -28.21
N MET A 954 -20.44 20.92 -27.55
CA MET A 954 -19.43 21.97 -27.76
C MET A 954 -18.84 21.92 -29.17
N MET A 955 -18.49 20.74 -29.67
CA MET A 955 -17.97 20.55 -31.03
C MET A 955 -18.97 20.97 -32.09
N ASN A 956 -20.24 20.56 -31.97
CA ASN A 956 -21.29 20.91 -32.93
C ASN A 956 -21.67 22.40 -32.83
N SER A 957 -21.62 23.01 -31.63
CA SER A 957 -21.87 24.44 -31.46
C SER A 957 -20.76 25.30 -32.07
N ASP A 958 -19.48 24.94 -31.92
CA ASP A 958 -18.37 25.66 -32.54
C ASP A 958 -18.36 25.51 -34.07
N ALA A 959 -18.65 24.30 -34.59
CA ALA A 959 -18.84 24.07 -36.02
C ALA A 959 -19.97 24.94 -36.60
N ALA A 960 -21.14 24.95 -35.96
CA ALA A 960 -22.30 25.73 -36.41
C ALA A 960 -22.08 27.25 -36.32
N ARG A 961 -21.43 27.74 -35.26
CA ARG A 961 -21.12 29.17 -35.08
C ARG A 961 -20.11 29.69 -36.09
N ASN A 962 -19.06 28.91 -36.36
CA ASN A 962 -17.98 29.34 -37.24
C ASN A 962 -18.21 28.97 -38.72
N LYS A 963 -19.19 28.10 -39.02
CA LYS A 963 -19.45 27.50 -40.35
C LYS A 963 -18.24 26.69 -40.87
N VAL A 964 -17.60 25.95 -39.97
CA VAL A 964 -16.37 25.18 -40.21
C VAL A 964 -16.67 23.69 -40.05
N ASN A 965 -16.14 22.82 -40.91
CA ASN A 965 -16.37 21.37 -40.77
C ASN A 965 -15.71 20.86 -39.50
N ARG A 966 -16.30 19.82 -38.89
CA ARG A 966 -15.76 19.18 -37.67
C ARG A 966 -14.27 18.81 -37.79
N LYS A 967 -13.85 18.33 -38.97
CA LYS A 967 -12.46 17.95 -39.30
C LYS A 967 -11.46 19.10 -39.24
N ASP A 968 -11.93 20.33 -39.39
CA ASP A 968 -11.10 21.54 -39.50
C ASP A 968 -11.02 22.30 -38.16
N ILE A 969 -11.75 21.86 -37.13
CA ILE A 969 -11.65 22.41 -35.77
C ILE A 969 -10.21 22.21 -35.23
N PRO A 970 -9.52 23.26 -34.76
CA PRO A 970 -8.16 23.17 -34.25
C PRO A 970 -7.99 22.28 -33.00
N ALA A 971 -6.83 21.62 -32.91
CA ALA A 971 -6.49 20.69 -31.83
C ALA A 971 -6.60 21.29 -30.42
N TYR A 972 -6.25 22.58 -30.24
CA TYR A 972 -6.37 23.25 -28.94
C TYR A 972 -7.83 23.49 -28.51
N LYS A 973 -8.77 23.68 -29.46
CA LYS A 973 -10.21 23.76 -29.15
C LYS A 973 -10.73 22.39 -28.70
N ILE A 974 -10.33 21.33 -29.41
CA ILE A 974 -10.71 19.94 -29.06
C ILE A 974 -10.21 19.58 -27.65
N ALA A 975 -8.98 19.96 -27.30
CA ALA A 975 -8.46 19.82 -25.94
C ALA A 975 -9.29 20.61 -24.91
N LEU A 976 -9.62 21.88 -25.19
CA LEU A 976 -10.45 22.70 -24.30
C LEU A 976 -11.85 22.09 -24.08
N TYR A 977 -12.53 21.68 -25.15
CA TYR A 977 -13.84 21.04 -25.06
C TYR A 977 -13.78 19.66 -24.38
N GLY A 978 -12.71 18.90 -24.59
CA GLY A 978 -12.46 17.65 -23.88
C GLY A 978 -12.25 17.85 -22.38
N GLY A 979 -11.51 18.90 -21.98
CA GLY A 979 -11.32 19.28 -20.59
C GLY A 979 -12.62 19.74 -19.93
N LEU A 980 -13.37 20.65 -20.56
CA LEU A 980 -14.67 21.11 -20.07
C LEU A 980 -15.72 19.99 -20.00
N ALA A 981 -15.69 19.03 -20.93
CA ALA A 981 -16.52 17.84 -20.84
C ALA A 981 -16.13 16.98 -19.63
N GLY A 982 -14.83 16.87 -19.32
CA GLY A 982 -14.31 16.22 -18.11
C GLY A 982 -14.87 16.81 -16.82
N GLU A 983 -14.95 18.14 -16.71
CA GLU A 983 -15.59 18.80 -15.56
C GLU A 983 -17.07 18.40 -15.43
N VAL A 984 -17.80 18.38 -16.56
CA VAL A 984 -19.22 17.98 -16.60
C VAL A 984 -19.42 16.48 -16.27
N LEU A 985 -18.50 15.59 -16.68
CA LEU A 985 -18.48 14.18 -16.29
C LEU A 985 -18.42 14.03 -14.76
N TRP A 986 -17.51 14.74 -14.10
CA TRP A 986 -17.36 14.62 -12.66
C TRP A 986 -18.50 15.31 -11.93
N LEU A 987 -18.87 16.54 -12.27
CA LEU A 987 -19.97 17.26 -11.62
C LEU A 987 -21.30 16.48 -11.66
N SER A 988 -21.60 15.75 -12.74
CA SER A 988 -22.82 14.94 -12.86
C SER A 988 -22.75 13.60 -12.10
N SER A 989 -21.57 13.01 -11.93
CA SER A 989 -21.40 11.65 -11.40
C SER A 989 -20.81 11.56 -9.99
N TYR A 990 -20.23 12.65 -9.46
CA TYR A 990 -19.53 12.67 -8.17
C TYR A 990 -20.37 12.14 -6.97
N PRO A 991 -21.69 12.43 -6.85
CA PRO A 991 -22.49 11.86 -5.76
C PRO A 991 -22.54 10.32 -5.82
N PHE A 992 -22.60 9.73 -7.01
CA PHE A 992 -22.56 8.28 -7.20
C PHE A 992 -21.16 7.73 -6.91
N ASP A 993 -20.10 8.46 -7.25
CA ASP A 993 -18.71 8.07 -7.01
C ASP A 993 -18.37 8.02 -5.49
N VAL A 994 -18.91 8.95 -4.71
CA VAL A 994 -18.83 8.91 -3.23
C VAL A 994 -19.56 7.70 -2.65
N ILE A 995 -20.77 7.38 -3.14
CA ILE A 995 -21.53 6.20 -2.69
C ILE A 995 -20.80 4.91 -3.08
N LYS A 996 -20.30 4.83 -4.33
CA LYS A 996 -19.47 3.72 -4.87
C LYS A 996 -18.27 3.50 -3.97
N SER A 997 -17.50 4.55 -3.69
CA SER A 997 -16.34 4.53 -2.81
C SER A 997 -16.69 4.04 -1.40
N LYS A 998 -17.67 4.65 -0.73
CA LYS A 998 -18.08 4.26 0.64
C LYS A 998 -18.58 2.81 0.72
N MET A 999 -19.21 2.28 -0.32
CA MET A 999 -19.60 0.86 -0.40
C MET A 999 -18.44 -0.08 -0.75
N GLN A 1000 -17.48 0.36 -1.55
CA GLN A 1000 -16.33 -0.43 -1.99
C GLN A 1000 -15.18 -0.46 -0.98
N THR A 1001 -15.09 0.49 -0.03
CA THR A 1001 -14.14 0.43 1.10
C THR A 1001 -14.69 -0.25 2.36
N ASP A 1002 -16.00 -0.52 2.42
CA ASP A 1002 -16.72 -1.01 3.61
C ASP A 1002 -16.23 -2.39 4.13
N GLY A 1003 -16.49 -2.70 5.41
CA GLY A 1003 -16.10 -3.97 6.03
C GLY A 1003 -16.85 -5.19 5.49
N PHE A 1004 -16.42 -6.38 5.92
CA PHE A 1004 -17.02 -7.68 5.59
C PHE A 1004 -17.59 -8.36 6.84
N GLY A 1005 -18.55 -9.26 6.67
CA GLY A 1005 -19.18 -9.98 7.78
C GLY A 1005 -19.83 -9.03 8.79
N ALA A 1006 -19.59 -9.25 10.08
CA ALA A 1006 -20.11 -8.41 11.17
C ALA A 1006 -19.68 -6.93 11.08
N ASN A 1007 -18.59 -6.62 10.37
CA ASN A 1007 -18.05 -5.26 10.23
C ASN A 1007 -18.63 -4.50 9.00
N GLN A 1008 -19.62 -5.05 8.31
CA GLN A 1008 -20.27 -4.41 7.15
C GLN A 1008 -21.23 -3.28 7.58
N ARG A 1009 -20.92 -2.03 7.21
CA ARG A 1009 -21.73 -0.86 7.56
C ARG A 1009 -22.85 -0.58 6.56
N TYR A 1010 -22.71 -0.98 5.30
CA TYR A 1010 -23.66 -0.67 4.21
C TYR A 1010 -24.17 -1.94 3.51
N SER A 1011 -25.48 -2.17 3.56
CA SER A 1011 -26.09 -3.34 2.91
C SER A 1011 -26.44 -3.11 1.43
N THR A 1012 -26.85 -1.89 1.08
CA THR A 1012 -27.31 -1.51 -0.26
C THR A 1012 -26.96 -0.06 -0.58
N MET A 1013 -27.06 0.31 -1.86
CA MET A 1013 -26.93 1.70 -2.33
C MET A 1013 -27.86 2.66 -1.58
N ARG A 1014 -29.14 2.28 -1.40
CA ARG A 1014 -30.15 3.11 -0.71
C ARG A 1014 -29.82 3.28 0.78
N ASP A 1015 -29.29 2.24 1.42
CA ASP A 1015 -28.81 2.28 2.80
C ASP A 1015 -27.58 3.19 2.95
N CYS A 1016 -26.62 3.12 2.02
CA CYS A 1016 -25.44 3.99 2.00
C CYS A 1016 -25.80 5.47 1.78
N VAL A 1017 -26.74 5.76 0.87
CA VAL A 1017 -27.32 7.11 0.67
C VAL A 1017 -27.98 7.61 1.95
N SER A 1018 -28.88 6.82 2.53
CA SER A 1018 -29.64 7.20 3.74
C SER A 1018 -28.72 7.48 4.93
N LYS A 1019 -27.72 6.62 5.16
CA LYS A 1019 -26.72 6.79 6.22
C LYS A 1019 -25.80 7.99 5.98
N THR A 1020 -25.38 8.24 4.73
CA THR A 1020 -24.55 9.41 4.40
C THR A 1020 -25.33 10.71 4.58
N TRP A 1021 -26.55 10.79 4.06
CA TRP A 1021 -27.41 11.98 4.21
C TRP A 1021 -27.71 12.30 5.68
N ARG A 1022 -27.93 11.28 6.52
CA ARG A 1022 -28.17 11.46 7.97
C ARG A 1022 -26.94 11.87 8.78
N ALA A 1023 -25.73 11.58 8.29
CA ALA A 1023 -24.49 11.84 9.03
C ALA A 1023 -23.73 13.08 8.53
N GLU A 1024 -23.80 13.38 7.24
CA GLU A 1024 -22.97 14.39 6.56
C GLU A 1024 -23.81 15.35 5.67
N GLY A 1025 -25.14 15.21 5.67
CA GLY A 1025 -26.05 16.02 4.87
C GLY A 1025 -25.78 15.92 3.36
N ALA A 1026 -26.11 16.99 2.62
CA ALA A 1026 -25.77 17.12 1.21
C ALA A 1026 -24.25 17.26 0.98
N GLY A 1027 -23.53 17.92 1.90
CA GLY A 1027 -22.08 18.15 1.79
C GLY A 1027 -21.26 16.86 1.75
N GLY A 1028 -21.71 15.80 2.43
CA GLY A 1028 -21.09 14.47 2.39
C GLY A 1028 -20.97 13.87 0.99
N PHE A 1029 -21.85 14.24 0.06
CA PHE A 1029 -21.83 13.74 -1.33
C PHE A 1029 -20.89 14.52 -2.26
N PHE A 1030 -20.32 15.65 -1.82
CA PHE A 1030 -19.38 16.49 -2.59
C PHE A 1030 -18.00 16.62 -1.91
N LYS A 1031 -17.80 15.92 -0.78
CA LYS A 1031 -16.53 15.92 -0.03
C LYS A 1031 -15.39 15.39 -0.91
N GLY A 1032 -14.38 16.25 -1.14
CA GLY A 1032 -13.19 15.91 -1.94
C GLY A 1032 -13.25 16.27 -3.43
N ILE A 1033 -14.30 16.97 -3.91
CA ILE A 1033 -14.47 17.24 -5.35
C ILE A 1033 -13.35 18.10 -5.97
N GLY A 1034 -12.82 19.09 -5.25
CA GLY A 1034 -11.80 20.02 -5.78
C GLY A 1034 -10.55 19.36 -6.39
N PRO A 1035 -9.83 18.49 -5.65
CA PRO A 1035 -8.71 17.70 -6.19
C PRO A 1035 -9.06 16.79 -7.37
N THR A 1036 -10.32 16.37 -7.50
CA THR A 1036 -10.80 15.54 -8.61
C THR A 1036 -10.97 16.38 -9.87
N LEU A 1037 -11.61 17.56 -9.77
CA LEU A 1037 -11.76 18.52 -10.86
C LEU A 1037 -10.40 19.05 -11.34
N ALA A 1038 -9.49 19.40 -10.42
CA ALA A 1038 -8.14 19.87 -10.76
C ALA A 1038 -7.32 18.87 -11.61
N ARG A 1039 -7.63 17.57 -11.54
CA ARG A 1039 -7.07 16.53 -12.41
C ARG A 1039 -7.89 16.31 -13.69
N ALA A 1040 -9.21 16.47 -13.63
CA ALA A 1040 -10.12 16.08 -14.69
C ALA A 1040 -9.88 16.84 -16.00
N MET A 1041 -9.76 18.17 -15.94
CA MET A 1041 -9.55 19.03 -17.09
C MET A 1041 -8.33 18.62 -17.96
N PRO A 1042 -7.08 18.55 -17.46
CA PRO A 1042 -5.92 18.19 -18.30
C PRO A 1042 -6.00 16.74 -18.83
N VAL A 1043 -6.51 15.82 -18.01
CA VAL A 1043 -6.61 14.40 -18.37
C VAL A 1043 -7.64 14.17 -19.48
N SER A 1044 -8.85 14.75 -19.37
CA SER A 1044 -9.90 14.60 -20.40
C SER A 1044 -9.59 15.39 -21.67
N ALA A 1045 -8.92 16.54 -21.54
CA ALA A 1045 -8.37 17.27 -22.69
C ALA A 1045 -7.39 16.39 -23.49
N GLY A 1046 -6.49 15.69 -22.78
CA GLY A 1046 -5.53 14.74 -23.35
C GLY A 1046 -6.16 13.54 -24.03
N THR A 1047 -7.20 12.94 -23.46
CA THR A 1047 -7.92 11.81 -24.09
C THR A 1047 -8.54 12.25 -25.41
N PHE A 1048 -9.36 13.32 -25.41
CA PHE A 1048 -10.11 13.71 -26.60
C PHE A 1048 -9.23 14.24 -27.75
N ILE A 1049 -8.17 15.01 -27.47
CA ILE A 1049 -7.25 15.45 -28.53
C ILE A 1049 -6.56 14.24 -29.18
N VAL A 1050 -6.14 13.24 -28.41
CA VAL A 1050 -5.45 12.06 -28.96
C VAL A 1050 -6.40 11.14 -29.72
N VAL A 1051 -7.62 10.90 -29.22
CA VAL A 1051 -8.64 10.11 -29.95
C VAL A 1051 -9.01 10.79 -31.28
N GLU A 1052 -9.33 12.08 -31.26
CA GLU A 1052 -9.75 12.83 -32.45
C GLU A 1052 -8.60 12.95 -33.47
N MET A 1053 -7.35 13.17 -33.04
CA MET A 1053 -6.19 13.18 -33.96
C MET A 1053 -5.87 11.78 -34.51
N THR A 1054 -6.01 10.72 -33.71
CA THR A 1054 -5.83 9.34 -34.18
C THR A 1054 -6.92 8.97 -35.19
N MET A 1055 -8.18 9.33 -34.94
CA MET A 1055 -9.27 9.15 -35.91
C MET A 1055 -9.11 10.01 -37.17
N ARG A 1056 -8.46 11.18 -37.10
CA ARG A 1056 -8.08 11.97 -38.28
C ARG A 1056 -6.91 11.36 -39.06
N ALA A 1057 -6.03 10.60 -38.41
CA ALA A 1057 -4.94 9.87 -39.07
C ALA A 1057 -5.44 8.57 -39.73
N LEU A 1058 -6.28 7.79 -39.05
CA LEU A 1058 -6.87 6.53 -39.54
C LEU A 1058 -7.94 6.70 -40.63
N ASN A 1059 -8.30 7.94 -40.98
CA ASN A 1059 -9.26 8.28 -42.03
C ASN A 1059 -8.67 9.24 -43.07
N LYS A 1060 -7.33 9.22 -43.19
CA LYS A 1060 -6.56 9.61 -44.37
C LYS A 1060 -6.10 8.35 -45.09
#